data_AF-A0AAV8QYW4-F1
#
_entry.id   AF-A0AAV8QYW4-F1
#
_cell.length_a   1.000
_cell.length_b   1.000
_cell.length_c   1.000
_cell.angle_alpha   90.00
_cell.angle_beta   90.00
_cell.angle_gamma   90.00
#
_symmetry.space_group_name_H-M   'P 1'
#
loop_
_entity.id
_entity.type
_entity.pdbx_description
1 polymer ?
#
loop_
_entity_poly.entity_id
_entity_poly.type
_entity_poly.pdbx_seq_one_letter_code
_entity_poly.pdbx_strand_id
1 'polypeptide(L)'
;MLTESVEKGWRVVSPHFSSLLDNAIFPTLVLNQKDIIEWDEDAEEYIRKNLPSDIDEISGWEEDLFTARKSAINLLGVIAMSKGPRIATATTKRKKADKSKGKQQESSIGELLVIPFLSKFPMPYHGDKASSKIVHNYYGVLMAYGGLQDFLRERNSEYTTTLVRNRVLPLYSSCPFVPYLVATANWIIGELASCLPQAMSSDVYDSLIKALTMPDINGINCYLVRASAAGAIIGLLENEYVPPDWLSVLQVVVNQIANGEKNESSFLFHLLGTAVEAGQHIISAHIPMLISSVVGAIVNHIPPIPDPWPQVVERGFAALAAITKTWDASSAGEALEHDDKKWESAQAVIARTFAALLYQAWAVSVQSIDSADISTSPPPSCLDDASTLLGFILKSATKNNEIEELKIPELLALWSDLISDWHGWEEMEDLAVFDCIQEAVNLQRRCDSTNFLLKRISSRVSPGVDQSIIEGVSAFVTKGIMAYPSATWRACSCVHELLHVPSFSFQMQGVKQSIITSFTQAAFSHFKDLRNKPNGLWKPLLLVISSCYILCPEIVEQVLDQDDDNGFMIVASGLAHVSSKSFDSGISSVSEIKLAVITLEKFVERLVAFPLEDGNKVLQDCFVSLMEAFLHLKEVEVKEAEESDSEDIDDGYSDEEISDTEDSEDDDLEETQEEFLDRYAKAADELSEIVAGDIEDAVQDLELGPVDEIDVREEVLSLIRRHHQVLLKGLALSSGLIQQMLDAFPECTPLLQVH
;
A
#
# COMPACT_ATOMS: atom_id res chain seq x y z
N MET A 1 37.71 -12.82 -5.51
CA MET A 1 38.88 -12.81 -4.59
C MET A 1 38.53 -12.66 -3.10
N LEU A 2 37.36 -12.12 -2.71
CA LEU A 2 36.97 -11.96 -1.30
C LEU A 2 36.64 -13.27 -0.56
N THR A 3 36.17 -14.31 -1.26
CA THR A 3 35.82 -15.62 -0.68
C THR A 3 37.03 -16.47 -0.27
N GLU A 4 38.16 -16.38 -0.98
CA GLU A 4 39.41 -17.08 -0.61
C GLU A 4 40.14 -16.46 0.60
N SER A 5 39.91 -15.17 0.87
CA SER A 5 40.45 -14.44 2.03
C SER A 5 39.78 -14.89 3.34
N VAL A 6 38.44 -15.02 3.31
CA VAL A 6 37.61 -15.44 4.46
C VAL A 6 37.89 -16.90 4.86
N GLU A 7 38.02 -17.82 3.89
CA GLU A 7 38.37 -19.23 4.18
C GLU A 7 39.73 -19.42 4.87
N LYS A 8 40.72 -18.54 4.59
CA LYS A 8 42.04 -18.60 5.23
C LYS A 8 42.01 -18.04 6.66
N GLY A 9 41.21 -17.00 6.92
CA GLY A 9 40.99 -16.44 8.26
C GLY A 9 40.33 -17.43 9.22
N TRP A 10 39.28 -18.13 8.77
CA TRP A 10 38.54 -19.08 9.61
C TRP A 10 39.36 -20.31 10.05
N ARG A 11 40.35 -20.74 9.26
CA ARG A 11 41.26 -21.83 9.66
C ARG A 11 42.17 -21.49 10.84
N VAL A 12 42.41 -20.19 11.09
CA VAL A 12 43.21 -19.73 12.24
C VAL A 12 42.34 -19.68 13.50
N VAL A 13 41.06 -19.35 13.37
CA VAL A 13 40.13 -19.20 14.50
C VAL A 13 39.49 -20.53 14.93
N SER A 14 39.29 -21.48 14.00
CA SER A 14 38.59 -22.74 14.28
C SER A 14 39.16 -23.59 15.41
N PRO A 15 40.49 -23.68 15.65
CA PRO A 15 41.02 -24.39 16.81
C PRO A 15 40.63 -23.75 18.16
N HIS A 16 40.25 -22.48 18.13
CA HIS A 16 39.88 -21.69 19.30
C HIS A 16 38.36 -21.60 19.52
N PHE A 17 37.52 -22.19 18.66
CA PHE A 17 36.07 -22.11 18.79
C PHE A 17 35.55 -22.57 20.15
N SER A 18 36.09 -23.64 20.74
CA SER A 18 35.68 -24.06 22.09
C SER A 18 36.00 -22.97 23.12
N SER A 19 37.18 -22.37 23.05
CA SER A 19 37.61 -21.31 23.96
C SER A 19 36.80 -20.02 23.77
N LEU A 20 36.45 -19.69 22.53
CA LEU A 20 35.59 -18.55 22.20
C LEU A 20 34.18 -18.76 22.73
N LEU A 21 33.64 -19.97 22.56
CA LEU A 21 32.33 -20.35 23.05
C LEU A 21 32.26 -20.27 24.58
N ASP A 22 33.25 -20.84 25.27
CA ASP A 22 33.35 -20.86 26.74
C ASP A 22 33.56 -19.46 27.36
N ASN A 23 34.42 -18.62 26.77
CA ASN A 23 34.92 -17.42 27.45
C ASN A 23 34.39 -16.09 26.89
N ALA A 24 33.85 -16.06 25.68
CA ALA A 24 33.45 -14.81 25.01
C ALA A 24 31.99 -14.82 24.54
N ILE A 25 31.56 -15.91 23.89
CA ILE A 25 30.21 -15.97 23.30
C ILE A 25 29.19 -16.29 24.39
N PHE A 26 29.25 -17.49 25.00
CA PHE A 26 28.21 -17.92 25.93
C PHE A 26 28.06 -17.00 27.16
N PRO A 27 29.15 -16.50 27.81
CA PRO A 27 29.00 -15.57 28.93
C PRO A 27 28.25 -14.27 28.59
N THR A 28 28.32 -13.81 27.34
CA THR A 28 27.60 -12.63 26.85
C THR A 28 26.10 -12.90 26.64
N LEU A 29 25.72 -14.16 26.43
CA LEU A 29 24.32 -14.58 26.22
C LEU A 29 23.56 -14.80 27.54
N VAL A 30 24.28 -15.04 28.64
CA VAL A 30 23.69 -15.37 29.94
C VAL A 30 22.94 -14.17 30.55
N LEU A 31 21.78 -14.45 31.16
CA LEU A 31 20.99 -13.43 31.85
C LEU A 31 21.83 -12.75 32.95
N ASN A 32 21.92 -11.43 32.90
CA ASN A 32 22.70 -10.64 33.85
C ASN A 32 21.79 -9.73 34.71
N GLN A 33 22.37 -9.07 35.72
CA GLN A 33 21.59 -8.23 36.63
C GLN A 33 21.05 -6.97 35.95
N LYS A 34 21.74 -6.44 34.93
CA LYS A 34 21.28 -5.27 34.17
C LYS A 34 20.00 -5.63 33.39
N ASP A 35 19.97 -6.81 32.78
CA ASP A 35 18.77 -7.33 32.09
C ASP A 35 17.56 -7.37 33.02
N ILE A 36 17.75 -7.82 34.27
CA ILE A 36 16.67 -7.90 35.27
C ILE A 36 16.17 -6.51 35.67
N ILE A 37 17.08 -5.54 35.83
CA ILE A 37 16.70 -4.16 36.19
C ILE A 37 15.96 -3.51 35.03
N GLU A 38 16.47 -3.66 33.80
CA GLU A 38 15.86 -3.11 32.59
C GLU A 38 14.49 -3.74 32.33
N TRP A 39 14.34 -5.05 32.54
CA TRP A 39 13.04 -5.73 32.50
C TRP A 39 11.98 -5.10 33.42
N ASP A 40 12.39 -4.70 34.63
CA ASP A 40 11.48 -4.14 35.64
C ASP A 40 11.25 -2.62 35.46
N GLU A 41 12.25 -1.89 34.96
CA GLU A 41 12.21 -0.42 34.82
C GLU A 41 11.74 0.07 33.44
N ASP A 42 12.11 -0.63 32.37
CA ASP A 42 11.83 -0.27 30.96
C ASP A 42 11.75 -1.52 30.08
N ALA A 43 10.58 -2.15 30.11
CA ALA A 43 10.30 -3.39 29.40
C ALA A 43 10.46 -3.26 27.88
N GLU A 44 10.06 -2.13 27.29
CA GLU A 44 10.14 -1.87 25.85
C GLU A 44 11.60 -1.81 25.40
N GLU A 45 12.44 -1.08 26.12
CA GLU A 45 13.88 -1.01 25.84
C GLU A 45 14.56 -2.38 26.02
N TYR A 46 14.11 -3.20 26.98
CA TYR A 46 14.58 -4.56 27.12
C TYR A 46 14.28 -5.43 25.89
N ILE A 47 13.04 -5.38 25.35
CA ILE A 47 12.66 -6.12 24.13
C ILE A 47 13.55 -5.70 22.98
N ARG A 48 13.59 -4.40 22.69
CA ARG A 48 14.34 -3.82 21.57
C ARG A 48 15.81 -4.23 21.55
N LYS A 49 16.44 -4.35 22.73
CA LYS A 49 17.86 -4.77 22.86
C LYS A 49 18.10 -6.26 22.77
N ASN A 50 17.19 -7.06 23.31
CA ASN A 50 17.48 -8.45 23.68
C ASN A 50 16.61 -9.48 22.97
N LEU A 51 15.38 -9.12 22.61
CA LEU A 51 14.46 -9.96 21.85
C LEU A 51 14.00 -9.15 20.61
N PRO A 52 14.94 -8.67 19.77
CA PRO A 52 14.55 -7.92 18.58
C PRO A 52 13.70 -8.83 17.70
N SER A 53 12.58 -8.30 17.26
CA SER A 53 11.68 -8.87 16.28
C SER A 53 11.19 -7.70 15.43
N ASP A 54 10.73 -7.94 14.20
CA ASP A 54 10.28 -6.87 13.28
C ASP A 54 9.11 -6.02 13.84
N ILE A 55 8.55 -6.42 14.99
CA ILE A 55 7.84 -5.55 15.96
C ILE A 55 8.57 -4.24 16.31
N ASP A 56 9.87 -4.08 16.04
CA ASP A 56 10.60 -2.82 16.25
C ASP A 56 9.99 -1.63 15.47
N GLU A 57 9.11 -1.87 14.48
CA GLU A 57 8.20 -0.87 13.89
C GLU A 57 7.26 -0.20 14.91
N ILE A 58 7.03 -0.80 16.09
CA ILE A 58 6.21 -0.22 17.17
C ILE A 58 6.91 0.98 17.81
N SER A 59 8.22 1.22 17.60
CA SER A 59 8.88 2.38 18.20
C SER A 59 9.14 3.55 17.24
N GLY A 60 9.05 3.34 15.92
CA GLY A 60 9.35 4.38 14.92
C GLY A 60 10.82 4.80 14.86
N TRP A 61 11.74 4.03 15.46
CA TRP A 61 13.18 4.24 15.38
C TRP A 61 13.86 2.97 14.89
N GLU A 62 14.12 2.89 13.59
CA GLU A 62 15.00 1.89 13.00
C GLU A 62 16.47 2.22 13.36
N GLU A 63 16.79 2.25 14.65
CA GLU A 63 18.18 2.26 15.10
C GLU A 63 18.62 0.81 15.29
N ASP A 64 19.35 0.32 14.30
CA ASP A 64 19.97 -0.99 14.28
C ASP A 64 20.93 -1.14 15.49
N LEU A 65 20.36 -1.53 16.64
CA LEU A 65 21.10 -1.60 17.89
C LEU A 65 22.15 -2.71 17.83
N PHE A 66 23.40 -2.35 17.60
CA PHE A 66 24.52 -3.25 17.74
C PHE A 66 24.81 -3.55 19.22
N THR A 67 24.08 -4.52 19.78
CA THR A 67 24.36 -5.03 21.13
C THR A 67 25.45 -6.10 21.12
N ALA A 68 26.19 -6.21 22.23
CA ALA A 68 27.17 -7.29 22.41
C ALA A 68 26.51 -8.68 22.34
N ARG A 69 25.23 -8.78 22.73
CA ARG A 69 24.43 -10.01 22.66
C ARG A 69 24.09 -10.37 21.22
N LYS A 70 23.53 -9.45 20.43
CA LYS A 70 23.26 -9.64 18.98
C LYS A 70 24.54 -10.04 18.24
N SER A 71 25.65 -9.38 18.53
CA SER A 71 26.97 -9.73 17.98
C SER A 71 27.44 -11.15 18.34
N ALA A 72 27.23 -11.59 19.59
CA ALA A 72 27.57 -12.94 20.04
C ALA A 72 26.67 -14.02 19.41
N ILE A 73 25.38 -13.74 19.26
CA ILE A 73 24.40 -14.60 18.56
C ILE A 73 24.80 -14.77 17.10
N ASN A 74 25.07 -13.68 16.38
CA ASN A 74 25.47 -13.72 14.97
C ASN A 74 26.77 -14.49 14.78
N LEU A 75 27.79 -14.22 15.63
CA LEU A 75 29.05 -14.94 15.58
C LEU A 75 28.86 -16.45 15.85
N LEU A 76 27.96 -16.82 16.76
CA LEU A 76 27.63 -18.21 17.04
C LEU A 76 27.02 -18.91 15.82
N GLY A 77 26.09 -18.25 15.13
CA GLY A 77 25.49 -18.76 13.90
C GLY A 77 26.53 -19.05 12.82
N VAL A 78 27.42 -18.09 12.56
CA VAL A 78 28.51 -18.28 11.59
C VAL A 78 29.47 -19.41 12.00
N ILE A 79 29.78 -19.54 13.29
CA ILE A 79 30.58 -20.67 13.80
C ILE A 79 29.84 -21.99 13.59
N ALA A 80 28.53 -22.06 13.84
CA ALA A 80 27.75 -23.28 13.69
C ALA A 80 27.70 -23.78 12.22
N MET A 81 27.66 -22.83 11.27
CA MET A 81 27.69 -23.09 9.82
C MET A 81 29.07 -23.51 9.30
N SER A 82 30.13 -23.27 10.08
CA SER A 82 31.49 -23.59 9.66
C SER A 82 31.69 -25.10 9.47
N LYS A 83 32.43 -25.48 8.43
CA LYS A 83 32.76 -26.88 8.13
C LYS A 83 33.61 -27.49 9.25
N GLY A 84 33.15 -28.61 9.79
CA GLY A 84 33.87 -29.35 10.82
C GLY A 84 35.00 -30.22 10.24
N PRO A 85 35.93 -30.68 11.10
CA PRO A 85 36.96 -31.63 10.70
C PRO A 85 36.34 -32.92 10.15
N ARG A 86 36.89 -33.44 9.04
CA ARG A 86 36.42 -34.68 8.42
C ARG A 86 36.52 -35.85 9.40
N ILE A 87 35.37 -36.35 9.86
CA ILE A 87 35.32 -37.57 10.67
C ILE A 87 35.57 -38.76 9.72
N ALA A 88 36.78 -39.28 9.72
CA ALA A 88 37.03 -40.60 9.16
C ALA A 88 36.37 -41.63 10.09
N THR A 89 35.33 -42.31 9.60
CA THR A 89 34.76 -43.48 10.29
C THR A 89 35.80 -44.61 10.31
N ALA A 90 36.63 -44.61 11.35
CA ALA A 90 37.56 -45.69 11.62
C ALA A 90 36.78 -46.88 12.20
N THR A 91 36.32 -47.79 11.34
CA THR A 91 36.48 -49.25 11.46
C THR A 91 35.51 -49.99 10.52
N THR A 92 36.05 -50.58 9.44
CA THR A 92 35.77 -51.97 9.04
C THR A 92 36.78 -52.41 7.99
N LYS A 93 37.53 -53.46 8.29
CA LYS A 93 38.54 -54.03 7.39
C LYS A 93 37.86 -54.62 6.14
N ARG A 94 38.28 -54.13 4.98
CA ARG A 94 38.28 -54.75 3.63
C ARG A 94 37.12 -55.69 3.26
N LYS A 95 36.27 -55.22 2.35
CA LYS A 95 35.90 -55.98 1.15
C LYS A 95 35.68 -55.04 -0.04
N LYS A 96 36.04 -55.54 -1.22
CA LYS A 96 36.25 -54.86 -2.49
C LYS A 96 34.90 -54.58 -3.18
N ALA A 97 34.80 -53.41 -3.82
CA ALA A 97 33.73 -52.92 -4.70
C ALA A 97 32.44 -52.42 -4.02
N ASP A 98 32.17 -51.11 -4.08
CA ASP A 98 31.29 -50.54 -5.11
C ASP A 98 31.51 -49.01 -5.23
N LYS A 99 31.42 -48.45 -6.44
CA LYS A 99 31.49 -47.00 -6.68
C LYS A 99 30.06 -46.46 -6.72
N SER A 100 29.45 -46.22 -5.56
CA SER A 100 28.33 -45.28 -5.46
C SER A 100 28.84 -43.97 -4.84
N LYS A 101 28.56 -42.86 -5.52
CA LYS A 101 28.82 -41.50 -5.04
C LYS A 101 27.93 -41.23 -3.82
N GLY A 102 28.34 -41.67 -2.64
CA GLY A 102 27.82 -41.14 -1.38
C GLY A 102 28.58 -39.87 -1.04
N LYS A 103 27.91 -38.71 -1.04
CA LYS A 103 28.43 -37.49 -0.40
C LYS A 103 28.79 -37.87 1.04
N GLN A 104 30.08 -37.92 1.37
CA GLN A 104 30.51 -37.96 2.77
C GLN A 104 29.98 -36.67 3.40
N GLN A 105 28.98 -36.79 4.27
CA GLN A 105 28.37 -35.66 4.94
C GLN A 105 29.42 -35.07 5.89
N GLU A 106 30.06 -33.97 5.49
CA GLU A 106 30.96 -33.21 6.37
C GLU A 106 30.11 -32.69 7.54
N SER A 107 30.38 -33.16 8.76
CA SER A 107 29.72 -32.65 9.98
C SER A 107 30.08 -31.19 10.19
N SER A 108 29.11 -30.34 10.51
CA SER A 108 29.39 -28.94 10.80
C SER A 108 29.92 -28.77 12.22
N ILE A 109 30.57 -27.63 12.50
CA ILE A 109 30.97 -27.26 13.86
C ILE A 109 29.74 -27.13 14.78
N GLY A 110 28.58 -26.78 14.24
CA GLY A 110 27.30 -26.80 14.96
C GLY A 110 27.03 -28.15 15.63
N GLU A 111 27.11 -29.24 14.87
CA GLU A 111 26.90 -30.61 15.36
C GLU A 111 28.02 -31.09 16.30
N LEU A 112 29.27 -30.74 15.99
CA LEU A 112 30.44 -31.29 16.69
C LEU A 112 30.77 -30.58 17.99
N LEU A 113 30.45 -29.29 18.09
CA LEU A 113 30.88 -28.44 19.19
C LEU A 113 29.73 -27.68 19.84
N VAL A 114 28.95 -26.92 19.06
CA VAL A 114 27.97 -25.98 19.61
C VAL A 114 26.85 -26.71 20.33
N ILE A 115 26.22 -27.69 19.67
CA ILE A 115 25.13 -28.47 20.26
C ILE A 115 25.59 -29.27 21.49
N PRO A 116 26.70 -30.04 21.43
CA PRO A 116 27.24 -30.70 22.61
C PRO A 116 27.56 -29.72 23.75
N PHE A 117 28.03 -28.52 23.44
CA PHE A 117 28.28 -27.49 24.45
C PHE A 117 27.00 -27.04 25.14
N LEU A 118 25.95 -26.69 24.38
CA LEU A 118 24.65 -26.26 24.92
C LEU A 118 23.96 -27.38 25.72
N SER A 119 24.19 -28.64 25.35
CA SER A 119 23.61 -29.80 26.05
C SER A 119 24.11 -29.97 27.50
N LYS A 120 25.26 -29.37 27.86
CA LYS A 120 25.83 -29.40 29.22
C LYS A 120 24.96 -28.69 30.25
N PHE A 121 24.11 -27.77 29.80
CA PHE A 121 23.26 -26.97 30.66
C PHE A 121 21.87 -27.63 30.72
N PRO A 122 21.48 -28.20 31.89
CA PRO A 122 20.18 -28.86 32.02
C PRO A 122 19.05 -27.83 32.07
N MET A 123 17.84 -28.28 31.70
CA MET A 123 16.63 -27.50 31.93
C MET A 123 16.42 -27.28 33.44
N PRO A 124 15.97 -26.09 33.87
CA PRO A 124 15.61 -25.84 35.27
C PRO A 124 14.55 -26.82 35.76
N TYR A 125 14.68 -27.30 37.00
CA TYR A 125 13.75 -28.23 37.63
C TYR A 125 12.66 -27.50 38.42
N HIS A 126 11.56 -28.19 38.69
CA HIS A 126 10.49 -27.69 39.57
C HIS A 126 11.06 -27.27 40.94
N GLY A 127 10.99 -25.98 41.26
CA GLY A 127 11.47 -25.38 42.51
C GLY A 127 12.73 -24.51 42.39
N ASP A 128 13.36 -24.43 41.21
CA ASP A 128 14.49 -23.53 41.00
C ASP A 128 14.06 -22.06 41.10
N LYS A 129 14.85 -21.26 41.84
CA LYS A 129 14.61 -19.81 41.96
C LYS A 129 15.00 -19.11 40.67
N ALA A 130 14.26 -18.07 40.30
CA ALA A 130 14.56 -17.23 39.13
C ALA A 130 16.00 -16.66 39.17
N SER A 131 16.53 -16.34 40.35
CA SER A 131 17.91 -15.85 40.55
C SER A 131 18.99 -16.95 40.56
N SER A 132 18.63 -18.20 40.28
CA SER A 132 19.59 -19.30 40.27
C SER A 132 20.50 -19.22 39.04
N LYS A 133 21.76 -19.60 39.21
CA LYS A 133 22.71 -19.71 38.09
C LYS A 133 22.23 -20.68 37.00
N ILE A 134 21.42 -21.66 37.36
CA ILE A 134 20.83 -22.62 36.41
C ILE A 134 19.88 -21.90 35.46
N VAL A 135 18.96 -21.08 35.98
CA VAL A 135 18.03 -20.27 35.17
C VAL A 135 18.78 -19.30 34.27
N HIS A 136 19.75 -18.56 34.81
CA HIS A 136 20.52 -17.58 34.03
C HIS A 136 21.31 -18.23 32.90
N ASN A 137 21.95 -19.37 33.17
CA ASN A 137 22.65 -20.12 32.14
C ASN A 137 21.69 -20.69 31.10
N TYR A 138 20.52 -21.17 31.51
CA TYR A 138 19.53 -21.71 30.60
C TYR A 138 18.93 -20.63 29.68
N TYR A 139 18.74 -19.41 30.18
CA TYR A 139 18.43 -18.26 29.34
C TYR A 139 19.49 -18.10 28.24
N GLY A 140 20.78 -18.16 28.58
CA GLY A 140 21.86 -18.09 27.58
C GLY A 140 21.84 -19.24 26.56
N VAL A 141 21.38 -20.44 26.97
CA VAL A 141 21.15 -21.57 26.04
C VAL A 141 20.03 -21.27 25.06
N LEU A 142 18.93 -20.68 25.55
CA LEU A 142 17.82 -20.27 24.72
C LEU A 142 18.29 -19.21 23.70
N MET A 143 18.96 -18.14 24.14
CA MET A 143 19.53 -17.13 23.24
C MET A 143 20.46 -17.73 22.18
N ALA A 144 21.29 -18.71 22.59
CA ALA A 144 22.18 -19.40 21.69
C ALA A 144 21.41 -20.17 20.60
N TYR A 145 20.25 -20.75 20.89
CA TYR A 145 19.43 -21.45 19.89
C TYR A 145 18.83 -20.51 18.83
N GLY A 146 18.45 -19.28 19.19
CA GLY A 146 17.99 -18.28 18.21
C GLY A 146 19.04 -18.01 17.13
N GLY A 147 20.32 -17.93 17.51
CA GLY A 147 21.43 -17.77 16.57
C GLY A 147 21.75 -18.99 15.70
N LEU A 148 21.00 -20.09 15.83
CA LEU A 148 21.21 -21.31 15.05
C LEU A 148 20.20 -21.49 13.92
N GLN A 149 19.40 -20.47 13.57
CA GLN A 149 18.37 -20.57 12.54
C GLN A 149 18.91 -21.14 11.21
N ASP A 150 19.95 -20.53 10.62
CA ASP A 150 20.56 -21.03 9.37
C ASP A 150 21.09 -22.45 9.50
N PHE A 151 21.72 -22.75 10.64
CA PHE A 151 22.24 -24.09 10.93
C PHE A 151 21.12 -25.13 11.00
N LEU A 152 19.98 -24.79 11.61
CA LEU A 152 18.83 -25.68 11.74
C LEU A 152 18.09 -25.84 10.40
N ARG A 153 18.01 -24.78 9.60
CA ARG A 153 17.39 -24.79 8.26
C ARG A 153 18.08 -25.77 7.31
N GLU A 154 19.40 -25.91 7.39
CA GLU A 154 20.16 -26.89 6.59
C GLU A 154 20.02 -28.36 7.06
N ARG A 155 19.37 -28.62 8.20
CA ARG A 155 19.29 -29.95 8.83
C ARG A 155 17.93 -30.58 8.60
N ASN A 156 17.82 -31.85 8.99
CA ASN A 156 16.54 -32.55 9.03
C ASN A 156 15.62 -31.87 10.07
N SER A 157 14.37 -31.61 9.70
CA SER A 157 13.34 -31.00 10.57
C SER A 157 13.08 -31.77 11.86
N GLU A 158 13.40 -33.08 11.92
CA GLU A 158 13.38 -33.88 13.15
C GLU A 158 14.31 -33.33 14.24
N TYR A 159 15.41 -32.69 13.82
CA TYR A 159 16.37 -32.08 14.72
C TYR A 159 15.76 -30.88 15.46
N THR A 160 15.17 -29.94 14.73
CA THR A 160 14.43 -28.79 15.27
C THR A 160 13.25 -29.26 16.12
N THR A 161 12.51 -30.27 15.64
CA THR A 161 11.40 -30.90 16.39
C THR A 161 11.85 -31.38 17.77
N THR A 162 12.95 -32.11 17.82
CA THR A 162 13.49 -32.70 19.05
C THR A 162 13.98 -31.61 20.01
N LEU A 163 14.62 -30.57 19.47
CA LEU A 163 15.07 -29.42 20.25
C LEU A 163 13.88 -28.70 20.88
N VAL A 164 12.89 -28.29 20.08
CA VAL A 164 11.74 -27.51 20.53
C VAL A 164 10.90 -28.31 21.54
N ARG A 165 10.60 -29.58 21.23
CA ARG A 165 9.80 -30.46 22.11
C ARG A 165 10.45 -30.72 23.46
N ASN A 166 11.78 -30.89 23.51
CA ASN A 166 12.47 -31.29 24.74
C ASN A 166 13.07 -30.13 25.53
N ARG A 167 13.32 -28.98 24.89
CA ARG A 167 14.08 -27.87 25.49
C ARG A 167 13.31 -26.55 25.55
N VAL A 168 12.29 -26.36 24.72
CA VAL A 168 11.54 -25.09 24.63
C VAL A 168 10.13 -25.25 25.19
N LEU A 169 9.28 -26.08 24.57
CA LEU A 169 7.87 -26.27 24.98
C LEU A 169 7.65 -26.65 26.46
N PRO A 170 8.53 -27.44 27.11
CA PRO A 170 8.35 -27.75 28.52
C PRO A 170 8.39 -26.52 29.45
N LEU A 171 8.96 -25.39 29.02
CA LEU A 171 9.04 -24.16 29.82
C LEU A 171 7.65 -23.56 30.11
N TYR A 172 6.70 -23.69 29.19
CA TYR A 172 5.32 -23.21 29.32
C TYR A 172 4.51 -23.97 30.39
N SER A 173 5.03 -25.10 30.84
CA SER A 173 4.44 -25.95 31.88
C SER A 173 5.27 -26.01 33.16
N SER A 174 6.35 -25.24 33.23
CA SER A 174 7.24 -25.20 34.40
C SER A 174 6.57 -24.53 35.62
N CYS A 175 6.92 -25.01 36.82
CA CYS A 175 6.42 -24.47 38.10
C CYS A 175 7.55 -24.52 39.16
N PRO A 176 8.03 -23.41 39.73
CA PRO A 176 7.53 -22.06 39.55
C PRO A 176 7.78 -21.55 38.14
N PHE A 177 6.86 -20.72 37.68
CA PHE A 177 6.96 -20.04 36.40
C PHE A 177 8.12 -19.04 36.43
N VAL A 178 8.90 -18.96 35.36
CA VAL A 178 10.04 -18.02 35.23
C VAL A 178 9.82 -17.14 33.98
N PRO A 179 9.33 -15.89 34.14
CA PRO A 179 8.95 -15.02 33.03
C PRO A 179 10.05 -14.84 31.98
N TYR A 180 11.29 -14.61 32.42
CA TYR A 180 12.44 -14.43 31.53
C TYR A 180 12.64 -15.61 30.57
N LEU A 181 12.47 -16.84 31.05
CA LEU A 181 12.68 -18.03 30.22
C LEU A 181 11.53 -18.23 29.24
N VAL A 182 10.30 -17.90 29.63
CA VAL A 182 9.14 -18.05 28.77
C VAL A 182 9.08 -16.97 27.69
N ALA A 183 9.43 -15.72 28.02
CA ALA A 183 9.54 -14.69 26.99
C ALA A 183 10.63 -15.00 25.96
N THR A 184 11.80 -15.49 26.41
CA THR A 184 12.84 -15.94 25.48
C THR A 184 12.43 -17.19 24.70
N ALA A 185 11.65 -18.09 25.30
CA ALA A 185 11.08 -19.24 24.60
C ALA A 185 10.12 -18.80 23.49
N ASN A 186 9.28 -17.78 23.74
CA ASN A 186 8.40 -17.19 22.73
C ASN A 186 9.22 -16.66 21.56
N TRP A 187 10.19 -15.78 21.84
CA TRP A 187 11.07 -15.21 20.81
C TRP A 187 11.72 -16.28 19.93
N ILE A 188 12.30 -17.32 20.52
CA ILE A 188 12.92 -18.43 19.76
C ILE A 188 11.92 -19.15 18.85
N ILE A 189 10.68 -19.32 19.30
CA ILE A 189 9.65 -19.95 18.46
C ILE A 189 9.39 -19.09 17.21
N GLY A 190 9.33 -17.76 17.37
CA GLY A 190 9.23 -16.83 16.23
C GLY A 190 10.45 -16.90 15.32
N GLU A 191 11.66 -16.77 15.87
CA GLU A 191 12.92 -16.85 15.12
C GLU A 191 13.07 -18.15 14.33
N LEU A 192 12.63 -19.26 14.90
CA LEU A 192 12.74 -20.58 14.28
C LEU A 192 11.56 -20.92 13.38
N ALA A 193 10.63 -20.00 13.09
CA ALA A 193 9.42 -20.24 12.30
C ALA A 193 9.71 -21.00 10.99
N SER A 194 10.66 -20.50 10.19
CA SER A 194 11.12 -21.14 8.93
C SER A 194 11.72 -22.55 9.09
N CYS A 195 12.03 -22.98 10.31
CA CYS A 195 12.62 -24.29 10.63
C CYS A 195 11.61 -25.27 11.27
N LEU A 196 10.42 -24.79 11.67
CA LEU A 196 9.43 -25.59 12.37
C LEU A 196 8.62 -26.45 11.39
N PRO A 197 8.43 -27.75 11.67
CA PRO A 197 7.53 -28.57 10.88
C PRO A 197 6.07 -28.33 11.29
N GLN A 198 5.19 -28.24 10.29
CA GLN A 198 3.74 -28.00 10.48
C GLN A 198 3.06 -29.00 11.44
N ALA A 199 3.60 -30.22 11.57
CA ALA A 199 3.09 -31.21 12.51
C ALA A 199 3.13 -30.78 14.00
N MET A 200 3.91 -29.74 14.34
CA MET A 200 4.00 -29.17 15.68
C MET A 200 3.09 -27.96 15.90
N SER A 201 2.32 -27.51 14.89
CA SER A 201 1.60 -26.24 14.94
C SER A 201 0.66 -26.13 16.12
N SER A 202 -0.10 -27.18 16.44
CA SER A 202 -0.98 -27.20 17.62
C SER A 202 -0.22 -26.94 18.91
N ASP A 203 0.83 -27.73 19.19
CA ASP A 203 1.59 -27.59 20.44
C ASP A 203 2.24 -26.20 20.58
N VAL A 204 2.70 -25.64 19.46
CA VAL A 204 3.33 -24.31 19.38
C VAL A 204 2.31 -23.21 19.64
N TYR A 205 1.21 -23.18 18.88
CA TYR A 205 0.17 -22.16 19.03
C TYR A 205 -0.51 -22.25 20.40
N ASP A 206 -0.81 -23.45 20.91
CA ASP A 206 -1.38 -23.63 22.25
C ASP A 206 -0.45 -23.05 23.34
N SER A 207 0.86 -23.24 23.20
CA SER A 207 1.85 -22.70 24.13
C SER A 207 1.94 -21.17 24.06
N LEU A 208 1.95 -20.59 22.86
CA LEU A 208 1.99 -19.14 22.65
C LEU A 208 0.69 -18.46 23.10
N ILE A 209 -0.48 -19.02 22.80
CA ILE A 209 -1.79 -18.54 23.28
C ILE A 209 -1.84 -18.54 24.81
N LYS A 210 -1.28 -19.57 25.45
CA LYS A 210 -1.17 -19.65 26.91
C LYS A 210 -0.25 -18.57 27.48
N ALA A 211 0.83 -18.23 26.78
CA ALA A 211 1.73 -17.14 27.17
C ALA A 211 1.11 -15.76 26.95
N LEU A 212 0.39 -15.58 25.84
CA LEU A 212 -0.31 -14.34 25.50
C LEU A 212 -1.41 -13.98 26.52
N THR A 213 -2.07 -14.98 27.09
CA THR A 213 -3.13 -14.81 28.11
C THR A 213 -2.64 -14.94 29.54
N MET A 214 -1.33 -14.94 29.76
CA MET A 214 -0.77 -15.19 31.07
C MET A 214 -1.04 -14.04 32.04
N PRO A 215 -1.66 -14.26 33.21
CA PRO A 215 -1.91 -13.20 34.18
C PRO A 215 -0.63 -12.83 34.94
N ASP A 216 -0.61 -11.64 35.52
CA ASP A 216 0.46 -11.22 36.43
C ASP A 216 0.53 -12.09 37.68
N ILE A 217 1.74 -12.44 38.11
CA ILE A 217 1.96 -13.42 39.19
C ILE A 217 2.71 -12.76 40.34
N ASN A 218 2.10 -12.72 41.52
CA ASN A 218 2.74 -12.29 42.77
C ASN A 218 3.44 -10.91 42.69
N GLY A 219 2.91 -9.98 41.89
CA GLY A 219 3.49 -8.65 41.68
C GLY A 219 4.60 -8.58 40.62
N ILE A 220 4.84 -9.67 39.87
CA ILE A 220 5.70 -9.67 38.68
C ILE A 220 4.82 -9.43 37.46
N ASN A 221 5.10 -8.33 36.76
CA ASN A 221 4.43 -7.95 35.52
C ASN A 221 4.78 -8.95 34.41
N CYS A 222 3.77 -9.60 33.83
CA CYS A 222 3.94 -10.57 32.74
C CYS A 222 3.78 -9.94 31.35
N TYR A 223 3.70 -8.61 31.24
CA TYR A 223 3.68 -7.83 29.99
C TYR A 223 4.67 -8.37 28.96
N LEU A 224 5.94 -8.55 29.34
CA LEU A 224 7.00 -9.01 28.43
C LEU A 224 6.77 -10.44 27.92
N VAL A 225 6.12 -11.30 28.71
CA VAL A 225 5.73 -12.64 28.26
C VAL A 225 4.61 -12.54 27.23
N ARG A 226 3.64 -11.63 27.43
CA ARG A 226 2.52 -11.39 26.52
C ARG A 226 3.00 -10.75 25.21
N ALA A 227 3.81 -9.70 25.29
CA ALA A 227 4.39 -9.00 24.14
C ALA A 227 5.28 -9.92 23.28
N SER A 228 6.20 -10.67 23.90
CA SER A 228 7.03 -11.64 23.16
C SER A 228 6.22 -12.79 22.55
N ALA A 229 5.10 -13.21 23.18
CA ALA A 229 4.20 -14.20 22.59
C ALA A 229 3.50 -13.64 21.34
N ALA A 230 3.09 -12.37 21.37
CA ALA A 230 2.51 -11.71 20.20
C ALA A 230 3.52 -11.63 19.05
N GLY A 231 4.75 -11.20 19.31
CA GLY A 231 5.83 -11.18 18.31
C GLY A 231 6.18 -12.54 17.75
N ALA A 232 6.17 -13.57 18.59
CA ALA A 232 6.37 -14.94 18.11
C ALA A 232 5.25 -15.38 17.15
N ILE A 233 3.99 -15.03 17.45
CA ILE A 233 2.87 -15.37 16.55
C ILE A 233 2.96 -14.61 15.23
N ILE A 234 3.30 -13.31 15.26
CA ILE A 234 3.54 -12.50 14.05
C ILE A 234 4.62 -13.15 13.19
N GLY A 235 5.80 -13.44 13.75
CA GLY A 235 6.90 -14.05 13.01
C GLY A 235 6.55 -15.45 12.46
N LEU A 236 5.70 -16.22 13.14
CA LEU A 236 5.18 -17.48 12.59
C LEU A 236 4.29 -17.24 11.37
N LEU A 237 3.38 -16.27 11.43
CA LEU A 237 2.43 -15.96 10.35
C LEU A 237 3.12 -15.41 9.11
N GLU A 238 4.11 -14.52 9.27
CA GLU A 238 4.92 -13.97 8.17
C GLU A 238 5.75 -15.04 7.46
N ASN A 239 6.12 -16.11 8.17
CA ASN A 239 6.81 -17.27 7.62
C ASN A 239 5.85 -18.38 7.13
N GLU A 240 4.57 -18.04 6.89
CA GLU A 240 3.51 -18.95 6.43
C GLU A 240 3.28 -20.17 7.35
N TYR A 241 3.72 -20.11 8.61
CA TYR A 241 3.50 -21.17 9.59
C TYR A 241 2.12 -21.02 10.21
N VAL A 242 1.09 -21.56 9.55
CA VAL A 242 -0.31 -21.29 9.90
C VAL A 242 -0.80 -22.02 11.16
N PRO A 243 -1.73 -21.42 11.94
CA PRO A 243 -2.38 -22.09 13.07
C PRO A 243 -3.33 -23.20 12.60
N PRO A 244 -3.56 -24.24 13.44
CA PRO A 244 -4.55 -25.26 13.14
C PRO A 244 -6.00 -24.75 13.26
N ASP A 245 -6.22 -23.73 14.10
CA ASP A 245 -7.53 -23.09 14.30
C ASP A 245 -7.36 -21.56 14.42
N TRP A 246 -7.67 -20.86 13.33
CA TRP A 246 -7.63 -19.40 13.25
C TRP A 246 -8.59 -18.72 14.24
N LEU A 247 -9.77 -19.30 14.46
CA LEU A 247 -10.78 -18.69 15.32
C LEU A 247 -10.31 -18.61 16.76
N SER A 248 -9.62 -19.66 17.25
CA SER A 248 -9.05 -19.68 18.61
C SER A 248 -8.01 -18.57 18.81
N VAL A 249 -7.11 -18.36 17.83
CA VAL A 249 -6.13 -17.27 17.87
C VAL A 249 -6.84 -15.91 17.90
N LEU A 250 -7.74 -15.67 16.95
CA LEU A 250 -8.45 -14.39 16.82
C LEU A 250 -9.30 -14.06 18.06
N GLN A 251 -10.04 -15.03 18.61
CA GLN A 251 -10.85 -14.81 19.80
C GLN A 251 -9.99 -14.45 21.01
N VAL A 252 -8.84 -15.11 21.18
CA VAL A 252 -7.93 -14.79 22.28
C VAL A 252 -7.39 -13.38 22.13
N VAL A 253 -6.90 -13.01 20.95
CA VAL A 253 -6.37 -11.66 20.67
C VAL A 253 -7.45 -10.60 20.91
N VAL A 254 -8.63 -10.74 20.32
CA VAL A 254 -9.74 -9.78 20.47
C VAL A 254 -10.21 -9.68 21.92
N ASN A 255 -10.24 -10.79 22.67
CA ASN A 255 -10.60 -10.76 24.08
C ASN A 255 -9.55 -10.04 24.94
N GLN A 256 -8.25 -10.19 24.61
CA GLN A 256 -7.18 -9.44 25.28
C GLN A 256 -7.23 -7.95 24.92
N ILE A 257 -7.52 -7.60 23.66
CA ILE A 257 -7.72 -6.20 23.25
C ILE A 257 -8.90 -5.56 24.02
N ALA A 258 -10.01 -6.30 24.17
CA ALA A 258 -11.21 -5.78 24.80
C ALA A 258 -11.14 -5.68 26.33
N ASN A 259 -10.40 -6.59 27.00
CA ASN A 259 -10.42 -6.73 28.46
C ASN A 259 -9.03 -6.60 29.13
N GLY A 260 -7.97 -6.48 28.34
CA GLY A 260 -6.58 -6.41 28.81
C GLY A 260 -6.18 -5.03 29.33
N GLU A 261 -4.91 -4.89 29.67
CA GLU A 261 -4.35 -3.61 30.12
C GLU A 261 -4.15 -2.66 28.94
N LYS A 262 -4.41 -1.36 29.14
CA LYS A 262 -4.34 -0.36 28.07
C LYS A 262 -2.96 -0.30 27.38
N ASN A 263 -1.91 -0.60 28.12
CA ASN A 263 -0.53 -0.55 27.63
C ASN A 263 -0.20 -1.71 26.67
N GLU A 264 -1.03 -2.75 26.62
CA GLU A 264 -0.81 -3.96 25.80
C GLU A 264 -1.54 -3.90 24.46
N SER A 265 -2.52 -3.01 24.35
CA SER A 265 -3.40 -2.90 23.19
C SER A 265 -2.65 -2.65 21.88
N SER A 266 -1.52 -1.92 21.90
CA SER A 266 -0.76 -1.56 20.68
C SER A 266 -0.24 -2.80 19.94
N PHE A 267 0.54 -3.68 20.60
CA PHE A 267 1.06 -4.88 19.97
C PHE A 267 -0.04 -5.91 19.66
N LEU A 268 -1.14 -5.91 20.42
CA LEU A 268 -2.28 -6.78 20.16
C LEU A 268 -3.05 -6.38 18.90
N PHE A 269 -3.21 -5.07 18.64
CA PHE A 269 -3.79 -4.59 17.38
C PHE A 269 -2.90 -4.92 16.18
N HIS A 270 -1.58 -4.76 16.31
CA HIS A 270 -0.65 -5.16 15.26
C HIS A 270 -0.75 -6.67 14.98
N LEU A 271 -0.71 -7.51 16.01
CA LEU A 271 -0.93 -8.96 15.88
C LEU A 271 -2.28 -9.28 15.21
N LEU A 272 -3.34 -8.56 15.55
CA LEU A 272 -4.66 -8.75 14.91
C LEU A 272 -4.60 -8.44 13.41
N GLY A 273 -3.97 -7.33 13.02
CA GLY A 273 -3.77 -6.96 11.61
C GLY A 273 -3.03 -8.06 10.84
N THR A 274 -1.85 -8.47 11.32
CA THR A 274 -1.05 -9.53 10.68
C THR A 274 -1.79 -10.87 10.62
N ALA A 275 -2.49 -11.26 11.69
CA ALA A 275 -3.28 -12.50 11.70
C ALA A 275 -4.43 -12.47 10.71
N VAL A 276 -4.99 -11.30 10.46
CA VAL A 276 -6.08 -11.12 9.50
C VAL A 276 -5.56 -11.22 8.07
N GLU A 277 -4.46 -10.52 7.77
CA GLU A 277 -3.82 -10.53 6.45
C GLU A 277 -3.30 -11.92 6.08
N ALA A 278 -2.64 -12.61 7.02
CA ALA A 278 -2.15 -13.98 6.80
C ALA A 278 -3.30 -15.00 6.67
N GLY A 279 -4.44 -14.75 7.32
CA GLY A 279 -5.61 -15.64 7.29
C GLY A 279 -6.45 -15.51 6.01
N GLN A 280 -6.41 -14.36 5.34
CA GLN A 280 -7.14 -14.06 4.11
C GLN A 280 -8.61 -14.52 4.16
N HIS A 281 -9.10 -15.21 3.14
CA HIS A 281 -10.48 -15.69 3.01
C HIS A 281 -10.93 -16.66 4.12
N ILE A 282 -9.99 -17.34 4.81
CA ILE A 282 -10.31 -18.32 5.86
C ILE A 282 -10.99 -17.64 7.05
N ILE A 283 -10.59 -16.40 7.36
CA ILE A 283 -11.07 -15.68 8.53
C ILE A 283 -12.30 -14.81 8.25
N SER A 284 -12.65 -14.57 6.99
CA SER A 284 -13.70 -13.61 6.61
C SER A 284 -15.06 -13.95 7.21
N ALA A 285 -15.41 -15.24 7.29
CA ALA A 285 -16.64 -15.70 7.94
C ALA A 285 -16.71 -15.37 9.45
N HIS A 286 -15.58 -15.06 10.09
CA HIS A 286 -15.48 -14.77 11.52
C HIS A 286 -15.46 -13.26 11.83
N ILE A 287 -15.08 -12.41 10.87
CA ILE A 287 -14.98 -10.94 11.03
C ILE A 287 -16.23 -10.32 11.68
N PRO A 288 -17.48 -10.64 11.26
CA PRO A 288 -18.67 -9.98 11.81
C PRO A 288 -18.88 -10.21 13.31
N MET A 289 -18.37 -11.33 13.84
CA MET A 289 -18.47 -11.66 15.27
C MET A 289 -17.43 -10.94 16.13
N LEU A 290 -16.34 -10.48 15.52
CA LEU A 290 -15.20 -9.89 16.23
C LEU A 290 -15.25 -8.35 16.22
N ILE A 291 -15.83 -7.77 15.18
CA ILE A 291 -15.68 -6.35 14.85
C ILE A 291 -16.15 -5.39 15.96
N SER A 292 -17.26 -5.70 16.63
CA SER A 292 -17.79 -4.82 17.70
C SER A 292 -16.87 -4.76 18.92
N SER A 293 -16.17 -5.86 19.24
CA SER A 293 -15.21 -5.89 20.35
C SER A 293 -13.95 -5.09 20.04
N VAL A 294 -13.44 -5.21 18.81
CA VAL A 294 -12.27 -4.45 18.33
C VAL A 294 -12.58 -2.95 18.34
N VAL A 295 -13.71 -2.54 17.74
CA VAL A 295 -14.15 -1.15 17.71
C VAL A 295 -14.39 -0.59 19.11
N GLY A 296 -15.06 -1.36 19.98
CA GLY A 296 -15.28 -0.96 21.37
C GLY A 296 -13.98 -0.71 22.15
N ALA A 297 -12.94 -1.49 21.86
CA ALA A 297 -11.62 -1.29 22.47
C ALA A 297 -10.91 -0.04 21.94
N ILE A 298 -10.97 0.24 20.63
CA ILE A 298 -10.38 1.45 20.03
C ILE A 298 -11.03 2.69 20.64
N VAL A 299 -12.36 2.72 20.70
CA VAL A 299 -13.14 3.81 21.28
C VAL A 299 -12.70 4.16 22.71
N ASN A 300 -12.32 3.16 23.52
CA ASN A 300 -11.86 3.39 24.90
C ASN A 300 -10.46 4.04 25.01
N HIS A 301 -9.72 4.09 23.90
CA HIS A 301 -8.39 4.69 23.81
C HIS A 301 -8.37 6.02 23.07
N ILE A 302 -9.46 6.43 22.41
CA ILE A 302 -9.57 7.74 21.76
C ILE A 302 -9.53 8.84 22.84
N PRO A 303 -8.54 9.75 22.81
CA PRO A 303 -8.43 10.80 23.81
C PRO A 303 -9.58 11.82 23.67
N PRO A 304 -10.03 12.42 24.77
CA PRO A 304 -11.08 13.43 24.74
C PRO A 304 -10.62 14.79 24.20
N ILE A 305 -9.30 15.02 24.09
CA ILE A 305 -8.68 16.23 23.57
C ILE A 305 -7.83 15.79 22.38
N PRO A 306 -7.84 16.52 21.25
CA PRO A 306 -7.00 16.23 20.10
C PRO A 306 -5.54 16.62 20.39
N ASP A 307 -4.84 15.71 21.03
CA ASP A 307 -3.41 15.49 20.79
C ASP A 307 -3.29 14.50 19.61
N PRO A 308 -2.12 14.36 18.94
CA PRO A 308 -1.91 13.26 17.99
C PRO A 308 -2.40 11.95 18.61
N TRP A 309 -3.10 11.14 17.82
CA TRP A 309 -3.71 9.93 18.36
C TRP A 309 -2.64 9.04 18.99
N PRO A 310 -2.92 8.46 20.18
CA PRO A 310 -2.00 7.48 20.74
C PRO A 310 -1.79 6.35 19.74
N GLN A 311 -0.56 5.82 19.66
CA GLN A 311 -0.24 4.73 18.74
C GLN A 311 -1.19 3.53 18.83
N VAL A 312 -1.74 3.25 20.02
CA VAL A 312 -2.77 2.22 20.20
C VAL A 312 -4.02 2.47 19.35
N VAL A 313 -4.44 3.71 19.19
CA VAL A 313 -5.57 4.09 18.33
C VAL A 313 -5.15 3.94 16.87
N GLU A 314 -3.96 4.41 16.50
CA GLU A 314 -3.44 4.31 15.14
C GLU A 314 -3.33 2.86 14.66
N ARG A 315 -2.70 1.99 15.46
CA ARG A 315 -2.62 0.54 15.19
C ARG A 315 -4.00 -0.11 15.19
N GLY A 316 -4.94 0.41 15.98
CA GLY A 316 -6.33 -0.02 15.96
C GLY A 316 -7.01 0.25 14.62
N PHE A 317 -6.82 1.45 14.05
CA PHE A 317 -7.31 1.81 12.72
C PHE A 317 -6.65 0.97 11.62
N ALA A 318 -5.32 0.80 11.67
CA ALA A 318 -4.59 -0.07 10.74
C ALA A 318 -5.12 -1.51 10.77
N ALA A 319 -5.36 -2.08 11.97
CA ALA A 319 -5.95 -3.41 12.10
C ALA A 319 -7.38 -3.49 11.50
N LEU A 320 -8.19 -2.44 11.64
CA LEU A 320 -9.51 -2.39 11.01
C LEU A 320 -9.43 -2.23 9.48
N ALA A 321 -8.45 -1.48 8.95
CA ALA A 321 -8.21 -1.37 7.53
C ALA A 321 -7.79 -2.73 6.93
N ALA A 322 -6.89 -3.47 7.59
CA ALA A 322 -6.52 -4.84 7.22
C ALA A 322 -7.73 -5.80 7.22
N ILE A 323 -8.59 -5.71 8.23
CA ILE A 323 -9.87 -6.47 8.30
C ILE A 323 -10.78 -6.13 7.12
N THR A 324 -10.86 -4.85 6.76
CA THR A 324 -11.70 -4.37 5.67
C THR A 324 -11.20 -4.89 4.31
N LYS A 325 -9.89 -4.73 4.05
CA LYS A 325 -9.25 -5.23 2.82
C LYS A 325 -9.41 -6.76 2.67
N THR A 326 -9.25 -7.51 3.76
CA THR A 326 -9.44 -8.97 3.77
C THR A 326 -10.88 -9.39 3.49
N TRP A 327 -11.85 -8.66 4.06
CA TRP A 327 -13.27 -8.88 3.79
C TRP A 327 -13.61 -8.60 2.31
N ASP A 328 -13.13 -7.48 1.77
CA ASP A 328 -13.38 -7.08 0.38
C ASP A 328 -12.75 -8.07 -0.62
N ALA A 329 -11.51 -8.50 -0.41
CA ALA A 329 -10.86 -9.51 -1.24
C ALA A 329 -11.64 -10.84 -1.28
N SER A 330 -12.28 -11.20 -0.16
CA SER A 330 -13.09 -12.41 -0.07
C SER A 330 -14.44 -12.30 -0.81
N SER A 331 -14.94 -11.07 -1.00
CA SER A 331 -16.15 -10.82 -1.78
C SER A 331 -15.91 -10.81 -3.29
N ALA A 332 -14.67 -10.57 -3.73
CA ALA A 332 -14.28 -10.51 -5.14
C ALA A 332 -13.90 -11.88 -5.74
N GLY A 333 -13.57 -12.87 -4.90
CA GLY A 333 -13.23 -14.22 -5.34
C GLY A 333 -14.45 -15.01 -5.82
N GLU A 334 -14.39 -15.53 -7.05
CA GLU A 334 -15.40 -16.41 -7.62
C GLU A 334 -15.66 -17.64 -6.71
N ALA A 335 -16.95 -17.92 -6.46
CA ALA A 335 -17.46 -19.23 -6.03
C ALA A 335 -17.14 -19.71 -4.59
N LEU A 336 -17.49 -18.92 -3.57
CA LEU A 336 -18.05 -19.52 -2.36
C LEU A 336 -19.58 -19.47 -2.44
N GLU A 337 -20.24 -20.61 -2.24
CA GLU A 337 -21.70 -20.73 -2.06
C GLU A 337 -22.12 -20.00 -0.76
N HIS A 338 -21.94 -18.68 -0.73
CA HIS A 338 -22.37 -17.85 0.38
C HIS A 338 -23.88 -17.63 0.29
N ASP A 339 -24.54 -17.73 1.43
CA ASP A 339 -25.92 -17.28 1.58
C ASP A 339 -25.90 -15.75 1.50
N ASP A 340 -26.07 -15.20 0.29
CA ASP A 340 -25.93 -13.77 -0.03
C ASP A 340 -26.59 -12.87 1.02
N LYS A 341 -27.75 -13.29 1.55
CA LYS A 341 -28.48 -12.55 2.59
C LYS A 341 -27.74 -12.44 3.92
N LYS A 342 -27.01 -13.48 4.32
CA LYS A 342 -26.18 -13.45 5.54
C LYS A 342 -24.96 -12.56 5.32
N TRP A 343 -24.39 -12.60 4.12
CA TRP A 343 -23.25 -11.75 3.77
C TRP A 343 -23.64 -10.27 3.74
N GLU A 344 -24.74 -9.91 3.07
CA GLU A 344 -25.32 -8.56 3.09
C GLU A 344 -25.63 -8.11 4.52
N SER A 345 -26.24 -8.99 5.34
CA SER A 345 -26.53 -8.67 6.74
C SER A 345 -25.25 -8.43 7.56
N ALA A 346 -24.19 -9.19 7.31
CA ALA A 346 -22.90 -9.04 7.98
C ALA A 346 -22.20 -7.75 7.55
N GLN A 347 -22.17 -7.45 6.25
CA GLN A 347 -21.65 -6.21 5.69
C GLN A 347 -22.34 -4.99 6.32
N ALA A 348 -23.67 -5.02 6.44
CA ALA A 348 -24.43 -3.96 7.06
C ALA A 348 -24.13 -3.79 8.58
N VAL A 349 -23.75 -4.86 9.29
CA VAL A 349 -23.31 -4.78 10.69
C VAL A 349 -21.93 -4.13 10.80
N ILE A 350 -21.00 -4.54 9.93
CA ILE A 350 -19.64 -3.97 9.87
C ILE A 350 -19.73 -2.46 9.56
N ALA A 351 -20.49 -2.09 8.51
CA ALA A 351 -20.65 -0.70 8.09
C ALA A 351 -21.24 0.19 9.19
N ARG A 352 -22.28 -0.28 9.91
CA ARG A 352 -22.83 0.45 11.06
C ARG A 352 -21.80 0.65 12.18
N THR A 353 -20.99 -0.38 12.42
CA THR A 353 -19.97 -0.36 13.48
C THR A 353 -18.87 0.64 13.12
N PHE A 354 -18.42 0.66 11.86
CA PHE A 354 -17.44 1.63 11.36
C PHE A 354 -18.00 3.05 11.32
N ALA A 355 -19.23 3.25 10.85
CA ALA A 355 -19.88 4.56 10.86
C ALA A 355 -19.98 5.15 12.28
N ALA A 356 -20.31 4.31 13.26
CA ALA A 356 -20.35 4.72 14.67
C ALA A 356 -18.94 5.08 15.19
N LEU A 357 -17.91 4.30 14.86
CA LEU A 357 -16.52 4.58 15.22
C LEU A 357 -16.04 5.92 14.65
N LEU A 358 -16.17 6.10 13.33
CA LEU A 358 -15.72 7.33 12.65
C LEU A 358 -16.47 8.55 13.17
N TYR A 359 -17.79 8.42 13.38
CA TYR A 359 -18.57 9.51 13.96
C TYR A 359 -18.09 9.84 15.38
N GLN A 360 -17.74 8.85 16.19
CA GLN A 360 -17.20 9.11 17.53
C GLN A 360 -15.81 9.74 17.46
N ALA A 361 -14.92 9.22 16.62
CA ALA A 361 -13.54 9.69 16.46
C ALA A 361 -13.47 11.14 15.97
N TRP A 362 -14.30 11.50 15.00
CA TRP A 362 -14.29 12.83 14.38
C TRP A 362 -15.28 13.82 15.01
N ALA A 363 -16.46 13.39 15.47
CA ALA A 363 -17.50 14.31 15.93
C ALA A 363 -17.49 14.58 17.46
N VAL A 364 -17.04 13.63 18.30
CA VAL A 364 -17.06 13.79 19.78
C VAL A 364 -15.82 14.53 20.30
N SER A 365 -14.66 14.32 19.68
CA SER A 365 -13.40 15.02 19.97
C SER A 365 -13.50 16.55 19.88
N VAL A 366 -14.55 17.07 19.22
CA VAL A 366 -14.80 18.50 18.97
C VAL A 366 -15.89 19.08 19.90
N GLN A 367 -16.68 18.25 20.60
CA GLN A 367 -17.81 18.71 21.43
C GLN A 367 -17.47 18.95 22.91
N SER A 368 -16.32 18.50 23.41
CA SER A 368 -15.99 18.56 24.84
C SER A 368 -15.45 19.91 25.34
N ILE A 369 -15.47 20.96 24.53
CA ILE A 369 -14.88 22.25 24.86
C ILE A 369 -15.98 23.34 24.96
N ASP A 370 -16.57 23.46 26.16
CA ASP A 370 -17.39 24.59 26.59
C ASP A 370 -16.55 25.88 26.86
N SER A 371 -15.27 25.90 26.45
CA SER A 371 -14.39 27.08 26.56
C SER A 371 -14.05 27.66 25.19
N ALA A 372 -14.50 28.89 24.97
CA ALA A 372 -14.65 29.58 23.70
C ALA A 372 -13.39 29.89 22.87
N ASP A 373 -12.27 29.16 22.94
CA ASP A 373 -11.03 29.64 22.30
C ASP A 373 -10.11 28.64 21.57
N ILE A 374 -10.41 27.33 21.45
CA ILE A 374 -9.62 26.47 20.54
C ILE A 374 -10.50 25.39 19.89
N SER A 375 -11.00 25.66 18.68
CA SER A 375 -11.50 24.61 17.78
C SER A 375 -10.29 23.82 17.26
N THR A 376 -9.91 22.78 17.98
CA THR A 376 -8.90 21.85 17.51
C THR A 376 -9.59 20.84 16.60
N SER A 377 -9.19 20.79 15.33
CA SER A 377 -9.57 19.73 14.40
C SER A 377 -9.11 18.38 14.96
N PRO A 378 -9.81 17.26 14.68
CA PRO A 378 -9.24 15.96 14.99
C PRO A 378 -7.90 15.81 14.25
N PRO A 379 -6.91 15.11 14.84
CA PRO A 379 -5.60 14.97 14.22
C PRO A 379 -5.73 14.25 12.87
N PRO A 380 -4.92 14.61 11.86
CA PRO A 380 -4.92 13.95 10.55
C PRO A 380 -4.31 12.54 10.57
N SER A 381 -3.89 12.03 11.73
CA SER A 381 -3.34 10.69 11.92
C SER A 381 -4.31 9.61 11.43
N CYS A 382 -3.80 8.63 10.69
CA CYS A 382 -4.58 7.49 10.14
C CYS A 382 -5.68 7.88 9.17
N LEU A 383 -5.55 9.00 8.43
CA LEU A 383 -6.54 9.36 7.41
C LEU A 383 -6.62 8.34 6.27
N ASP A 384 -5.53 7.67 5.89
CA ASP A 384 -5.56 6.58 4.91
C ASP A 384 -6.40 5.39 5.42
N ASP A 385 -6.05 4.86 6.60
CA ASP A 385 -6.80 3.77 7.24
C ASP A 385 -8.26 4.16 7.39
N ALA A 386 -8.55 5.33 7.95
CA ALA A 386 -9.91 5.85 8.16
C ALA A 386 -10.69 6.00 6.84
N SER A 387 -10.01 6.38 5.74
CA SER A 387 -10.59 6.45 4.40
C SER A 387 -10.90 5.06 3.85
N THR A 388 -10.10 4.02 4.17
CA THR A 388 -10.42 2.62 3.87
C THR A 388 -11.75 2.20 4.54
N LEU A 389 -11.94 2.50 5.84
CA LEU A 389 -13.21 2.20 6.50
C LEU A 389 -14.38 3.00 5.91
N LEU A 390 -14.14 4.28 5.57
CA LEU A 390 -15.17 5.14 4.98
C LEU A 390 -15.58 4.63 3.58
N GLY A 391 -14.63 4.27 2.74
CA GLY A 391 -14.88 3.63 1.43
C GLY A 391 -15.75 2.38 1.59
N PHE A 392 -15.47 1.54 2.58
CA PHE A 392 -16.31 0.37 2.88
C PHE A 392 -17.75 0.73 3.28
N ILE A 393 -17.93 1.77 4.11
CA ILE A 393 -19.26 2.27 4.49
C ILE A 393 -20.01 2.72 3.23
N LEU A 394 -19.36 3.49 2.36
CA LEU A 394 -19.95 4.01 1.12
C LEU A 394 -20.35 2.86 0.18
N LYS A 395 -19.48 1.87 0.02
CA LYS A 395 -19.71 0.66 -0.79
C LYS A 395 -20.88 -0.18 -0.29
N SER A 396 -21.06 -0.25 1.03
CA SER A 396 -22.14 -1.02 1.66
C SER A 396 -23.53 -0.39 1.50
N ALA A 397 -23.62 0.92 1.25
CA ALA A 397 -24.89 1.62 1.12
C ALA A 397 -25.41 1.50 -0.33
N THR A 398 -26.59 0.90 -0.48
CA THR A 398 -27.23 0.72 -1.80
C THR A 398 -28.52 1.52 -1.95
N LYS A 399 -29.09 1.99 -0.84
CA LYS A 399 -30.39 2.67 -0.81
C LYS A 399 -30.34 3.95 0.03
N ASN A 400 -31.21 4.90 -0.30
CA ASN A 400 -31.32 6.19 0.41
C ASN A 400 -31.56 6.07 1.92
N ASN A 401 -32.30 5.05 2.38
CA ASN A 401 -32.53 4.83 3.82
C ASN A 401 -31.24 4.46 4.57
N GLU A 402 -30.33 3.74 3.90
CA GLU A 402 -29.02 3.35 4.47
C GLU A 402 -28.09 4.57 4.54
N ILE A 403 -28.16 5.49 3.57
CA ILE A 403 -27.44 6.78 3.59
C ILE A 403 -27.80 7.60 4.83
N GLU A 404 -29.09 7.70 5.15
CA GLU A 404 -29.57 8.40 6.34
C GLU A 404 -29.21 7.66 7.64
N GLU A 405 -29.36 6.33 7.66
CA GLU A 405 -29.05 5.49 8.82
C GLU A 405 -27.57 5.58 9.22
N LEU A 406 -26.68 5.52 8.24
CA LEU A 406 -25.23 5.58 8.42
C LEU A 406 -24.68 7.01 8.54
N LYS A 407 -25.53 8.03 8.37
CA LYS A 407 -25.15 9.46 8.38
C LYS A 407 -24.00 9.78 7.42
N ILE A 408 -24.06 9.19 6.22
CA ILE A 408 -23.00 9.33 5.21
C ILE A 408 -22.70 10.81 4.88
N PRO A 409 -23.68 11.70 4.68
CA PRO A 409 -23.39 13.10 4.38
C PRO A 409 -22.64 13.82 5.52
N GLU A 410 -22.95 13.50 6.77
CA GLU A 410 -22.28 14.09 7.94
C GLU A 410 -20.85 13.56 8.08
N LEU A 411 -20.63 12.25 7.85
CA LEU A 411 -19.30 11.64 7.86
C LEU A 411 -18.42 12.20 6.73
N LEU A 412 -18.94 12.24 5.50
CA LEU A 412 -18.23 12.79 4.36
C LEU A 412 -17.90 14.27 4.52
N ALA A 413 -18.77 15.07 5.17
CA ALA A 413 -18.44 16.47 5.46
C ALA A 413 -17.26 16.59 6.42
N LEU A 414 -17.26 15.83 7.52
CA LEU A 414 -16.14 15.81 8.47
C LEU A 414 -14.85 15.36 7.80
N TRP A 415 -14.92 14.30 6.99
CA TRP A 415 -13.78 13.79 6.25
C TRP A 415 -13.29 14.78 5.19
N SER A 416 -14.19 15.41 4.42
CA SER A 416 -13.83 16.41 3.40
C SER A 416 -13.16 17.64 3.98
N ASP A 417 -13.59 18.07 5.17
CA ASP A 417 -12.93 19.14 5.93
C ASP A 417 -11.49 18.73 6.29
N LEU A 418 -11.28 17.48 6.72
CA LEU A 418 -9.95 16.98 7.13
C LEU A 418 -8.97 16.86 5.97
N ILE A 419 -9.40 16.29 4.84
CA ILE A 419 -8.53 16.14 3.67
C ILE A 419 -8.30 17.47 2.95
N SER A 420 -9.16 18.47 3.11
CA SER A 420 -9.00 19.77 2.44
C SER A 420 -7.68 20.46 2.82
N ASP A 421 -7.20 20.24 4.05
CA ASP A 421 -5.94 20.76 4.60
C ASP A 421 -4.81 19.72 4.62
N TRP A 422 -4.91 18.68 3.77
CA TRP A 422 -3.89 17.64 3.68
C TRP A 422 -2.54 18.16 3.22
N HIS A 423 -1.50 17.66 3.88
CA HIS A 423 -0.08 17.99 3.63
C HIS A 423 0.85 16.77 3.66
N GLY A 424 0.36 15.56 3.95
CA GLY A 424 1.14 14.32 4.03
C GLY A 424 1.15 13.54 2.70
N TRP A 425 1.67 14.14 1.63
CA TRP A 425 1.70 13.49 0.32
C TRP A 425 2.80 12.42 0.27
N GLU A 426 2.42 11.16 0.49
CA GLU A 426 3.27 9.96 0.35
C GLU A 426 2.47 8.84 -0.32
N GLU A 427 3.09 8.03 -1.19
CA GLU A 427 2.39 7.05 -2.07
C GLU A 427 1.50 6.03 -1.37
N MET A 428 1.85 5.67 -0.13
CA MET A 428 1.06 4.71 0.66
C MET A 428 0.00 5.37 1.53
N GLU A 429 0.03 6.69 1.72
CA GLU A 429 -0.85 7.41 2.65
C GLU A 429 -2.02 8.15 1.97
N ASP A 430 -2.03 8.24 0.64
CA ASP A 430 -3.07 8.95 -0.12
C ASP A 430 -3.92 8.04 -1.03
N LEU A 431 -3.52 6.78 -1.23
CA LEU A 431 -4.23 5.84 -2.09
C LEU A 431 -5.68 5.60 -1.60
N ALA A 432 -5.88 5.28 -0.32
CA ALA A 432 -7.21 5.00 0.19
C ALA A 432 -8.10 6.26 0.21
N VAL A 433 -7.50 7.46 0.24
CA VAL A 433 -8.24 8.72 0.11
C VAL A 433 -8.82 8.83 -1.29
N PHE A 434 -8.03 8.59 -2.34
CA PHE A 434 -8.52 8.59 -3.73
C PHE A 434 -9.59 7.50 -3.95
N ASP A 435 -9.37 6.28 -3.46
CA ASP A 435 -10.37 5.19 -3.54
C ASP A 435 -11.67 5.57 -2.84
N CYS A 436 -11.60 6.27 -1.71
CA CYS A 436 -12.77 6.76 -1.00
C CYS A 436 -13.49 7.89 -1.76
N ILE A 437 -12.78 8.76 -2.47
CA ILE A 437 -13.38 9.77 -3.37
C ILE A 437 -14.17 9.05 -4.47
N GLN A 438 -13.54 8.08 -5.14
CA GLN A 438 -14.14 7.28 -6.19
C GLN A 438 -15.42 6.57 -5.70
N GLU A 439 -15.38 5.98 -4.51
CA GLU A 439 -16.56 5.30 -3.96
C GLU A 439 -17.68 6.27 -3.54
N ALA A 440 -17.33 7.48 -3.11
CA ALA A 440 -18.32 8.53 -2.82
C ALA A 440 -19.05 8.97 -4.11
N VAL A 441 -18.31 9.10 -5.22
CA VAL A 441 -18.89 9.36 -6.55
C VAL A 441 -19.77 8.19 -6.99
N ASN A 442 -19.28 6.95 -6.88
CA ASN A 442 -20.05 5.75 -7.24
C ASN A 442 -21.36 5.64 -6.44
N LEU A 443 -21.34 5.97 -5.15
CA LEU A 443 -22.54 6.03 -4.33
C LEU A 443 -23.52 7.11 -4.81
N GLN A 444 -23.02 8.30 -5.14
CA GLN A 444 -23.83 9.40 -5.68
C GLN A 444 -24.51 8.96 -6.99
N ARG A 445 -23.80 8.28 -7.90
CA ARG A 445 -24.32 7.72 -9.16
C ARG A 445 -25.39 6.65 -8.94
N ARG A 446 -25.25 5.83 -7.89
CA ARG A 446 -26.26 4.81 -7.51
C ARG A 446 -27.51 5.43 -6.87
N CYS A 447 -27.38 6.57 -6.20
CA CYS A 447 -28.41 7.17 -5.33
C CYS A 447 -28.82 8.59 -5.77
N ASP A 448 -28.79 8.87 -7.08
CA ASP A 448 -28.97 10.17 -7.77
C ASP A 448 -29.92 11.19 -7.11
N SER A 449 -31.02 10.71 -6.53
CA SER A 449 -32.04 11.52 -5.87
C SER A 449 -31.58 12.40 -4.69
N THR A 450 -30.41 12.14 -4.09
CA THR A 450 -29.99 12.80 -2.83
C THR A 450 -29.00 13.96 -3.00
N ASN A 451 -28.22 14.00 -4.10
CA ASN A 451 -27.18 15.02 -4.37
C ASN A 451 -26.39 15.46 -3.12
N PHE A 452 -25.97 14.49 -2.30
CA PHE A 452 -25.43 14.78 -0.98
C PHE A 452 -24.07 15.46 -1.03
N LEU A 453 -23.27 15.25 -2.09
CA LEU A 453 -21.97 15.92 -2.28
C LEU A 453 -22.07 17.45 -2.31
N LEU A 454 -23.23 17.98 -2.71
CA LEU A 454 -23.52 19.42 -2.76
C LEU A 454 -24.12 19.96 -1.46
N LYS A 455 -24.38 19.10 -0.46
CA LYS A 455 -24.92 19.51 0.84
C LYS A 455 -23.86 20.36 1.55
N ARG A 456 -24.20 21.62 1.82
CA ARG A 456 -23.37 22.51 2.65
C ARG A 456 -23.56 22.16 4.11
N ILE A 457 -22.46 21.88 4.78
CA ILE A 457 -22.40 21.61 6.21
C ILE A 457 -21.42 22.63 6.77
N SER A 458 -21.72 23.20 7.93
CA SER A 458 -20.86 24.23 8.52
C SER A 458 -19.49 23.63 8.81
N SER A 459 -18.44 24.18 8.19
CA SER A 459 -17.08 23.68 8.34
C SER A 459 -16.67 23.83 9.80
N ARG A 460 -16.12 22.76 10.37
CA ARG A 460 -15.69 22.75 11.78
C ARG A 460 -14.20 23.08 11.94
N VAL A 461 -13.42 22.98 10.85
CA VAL A 461 -12.02 23.40 10.76
C VAL A 461 -11.93 24.93 10.59
N SER A 462 -12.87 25.52 9.84
CA SER A 462 -13.01 26.97 9.66
C SER A 462 -14.38 27.48 10.13
N PRO A 463 -14.57 27.74 11.45
CA PRO A 463 -15.86 28.14 12.01
C PRO A 463 -16.43 29.40 11.33
N GLY A 464 -17.58 29.26 10.67
CA GLY A 464 -18.26 30.36 9.96
C GLY A 464 -18.17 30.30 8.43
N VAL A 465 -17.47 29.31 7.86
CA VAL A 465 -17.49 28.99 6.43
C VAL A 465 -18.38 27.75 6.21
N ASP A 466 -19.48 27.91 5.50
CA ASP A 466 -20.29 26.75 5.06
C ASP A 466 -19.69 26.21 3.76
N GLN A 467 -18.93 25.13 3.86
CA GLN A 467 -18.33 24.43 2.72
C GLN A 467 -19.16 23.19 2.37
N SER A 468 -19.31 22.91 1.08
CA SER A 468 -19.89 21.65 0.62
C SER A 468 -18.84 20.54 0.61
N ILE A 469 -19.29 19.29 0.73
CA ILE A 469 -18.41 18.10 0.69
C ILE A 469 -17.53 18.13 -0.56
N ILE A 470 -18.14 18.45 -1.72
CA ILE A 470 -17.41 18.55 -2.98
C ILE A 470 -16.34 19.64 -2.98
N GLU A 471 -16.54 20.78 -2.30
CA GLU A 471 -15.52 21.83 -2.20
C GLU A 471 -14.31 21.34 -1.38
N GLY A 472 -14.54 20.59 -0.29
CA GLY A 472 -13.48 20.02 0.53
C GLY A 472 -12.67 18.95 -0.23
N VAL A 473 -13.38 18.03 -0.90
CA VAL A 473 -12.76 17.01 -1.78
C VAL A 473 -12.01 17.68 -2.94
N SER A 474 -12.59 18.70 -3.58
CA SER A 474 -11.93 19.40 -4.68
C SER A 474 -10.68 20.14 -4.24
N ALA A 475 -10.61 20.63 -2.99
CA ALA A 475 -9.39 21.23 -2.45
C ALA A 475 -8.26 20.20 -2.31
N PHE A 476 -8.56 18.99 -1.83
CA PHE A 476 -7.60 17.87 -1.80
C PHE A 476 -7.12 17.50 -3.20
N VAL A 477 -8.05 17.27 -4.14
CA VAL A 477 -7.73 16.91 -5.53
C VAL A 477 -6.89 18.00 -6.21
N THR A 478 -7.21 19.28 -5.99
CA THR A 478 -6.43 20.41 -6.53
C THR A 478 -4.98 20.37 -6.04
N LYS A 479 -4.75 20.04 -4.77
CA LYS A 479 -3.40 19.86 -4.22
C LYS A 479 -2.72 18.62 -4.80
N GLY A 480 -3.46 17.53 -5.00
CA GLY A 480 -2.96 16.28 -5.60
C GLY A 480 -2.49 16.44 -7.04
N ILE A 481 -3.14 17.31 -7.82
CA ILE A 481 -2.69 17.68 -9.18
C ILE A 481 -1.27 18.24 -9.17
N MET A 482 -0.84 18.90 -8.09
CA MET A 482 0.48 19.52 -7.97
C MET A 482 1.51 18.66 -7.22
N ALA A 483 1.16 17.42 -6.85
CA ALA A 483 1.98 16.55 -6.01
C ALA A 483 2.97 15.73 -6.85
N TYR A 484 3.29 14.51 -6.42
CA TYR A 484 4.15 13.58 -7.15
C TYR A 484 3.37 12.91 -8.32
N PRO A 485 4.04 12.25 -9.28
CA PRO A 485 3.41 11.78 -10.52
C PRO A 485 2.18 10.88 -10.32
N SER A 486 2.23 9.88 -9.45
CA SER A 486 1.12 8.93 -9.25
C SER A 486 -0.10 9.61 -8.59
N ALA A 487 0.11 10.53 -7.64
CA ALA A 487 -0.96 11.36 -7.10
C ALA A 487 -1.56 12.32 -8.14
N THR A 488 -0.71 12.88 -9.02
CA THR A 488 -1.17 13.77 -10.10
C THR A 488 -2.13 13.02 -11.03
N TRP A 489 -1.77 11.79 -11.42
CA TRP A 489 -2.63 10.92 -12.23
C TRP A 489 -3.97 10.64 -11.57
N ARG A 490 -3.97 10.12 -10.33
CA ARG A 490 -5.22 9.80 -9.60
C ARG A 490 -6.09 11.04 -9.41
N ALA A 491 -5.47 12.17 -9.05
CA ALA A 491 -6.19 13.43 -8.89
C ALA A 491 -6.84 13.88 -10.21
N CYS A 492 -6.12 13.81 -11.33
CA CYS A 492 -6.69 14.13 -12.64
C CYS A 492 -7.87 13.23 -12.99
N SER A 493 -7.78 11.91 -12.75
CA SER A 493 -8.90 10.98 -12.96
C SER A 493 -10.13 11.37 -12.13
N CYS A 494 -9.95 11.71 -10.84
CA CYS A 494 -11.06 12.15 -9.99
C CYS A 494 -11.72 13.46 -10.46
N VAL A 495 -10.99 14.37 -11.13
CA VAL A 495 -11.57 15.65 -11.61
C VAL A 495 -12.74 15.39 -12.56
N HIS A 496 -12.57 14.46 -13.50
CA HIS A 496 -13.60 14.16 -14.50
C HIS A 496 -14.90 13.72 -13.82
N GLU A 497 -14.80 12.82 -12.86
CA GLU A 497 -15.94 12.36 -12.08
C GLU A 497 -16.61 13.46 -11.25
N LEU A 498 -15.82 14.27 -10.55
CA LEU A 498 -16.31 15.34 -9.68
C LEU A 498 -16.99 16.47 -10.47
N LEU A 499 -16.61 16.66 -11.73
CA LEU A 499 -17.22 17.66 -12.61
C LEU A 499 -18.54 17.19 -13.22
N HIS A 500 -18.69 15.88 -13.47
CA HIS A 500 -19.77 15.33 -14.27
C HIS A 500 -20.86 14.61 -13.47
N VAL A 501 -20.54 13.94 -12.36
CA VAL A 501 -21.51 13.16 -11.57
C VAL A 501 -22.45 14.04 -10.71
N PRO A 502 -21.99 15.12 -10.04
CA PRO A 502 -22.86 15.97 -9.25
C PRO A 502 -23.84 16.78 -10.12
N SER A 503 -25.14 16.74 -9.79
CA SER A 503 -26.13 17.57 -10.49
C SER A 503 -26.15 19.00 -9.95
N PHE A 504 -25.27 19.86 -10.47
CA PHE A 504 -25.20 21.27 -10.09
C PHE A 504 -26.50 22.01 -10.44
N SER A 505 -27.27 22.38 -9.42
CA SER A 505 -28.42 23.27 -9.58
C SER A 505 -27.96 24.70 -9.88
N PHE A 506 -28.85 25.53 -10.43
CA PHE A 506 -28.58 26.96 -10.71
C PHE A 506 -28.05 27.73 -9.49
N GLN A 507 -28.46 27.35 -8.26
CA GLN A 507 -28.01 27.99 -7.03
C GLN A 507 -26.57 27.61 -6.64
N MET A 508 -26.05 26.48 -7.14
CA MET A 508 -24.70 25.98 -6.90
C MET A 508 -23.74 26.28 -8.06
N GLN A 509 -24.15 27.12 -9.02
CA GLN A 509 -23.29 27.48 -10.14
C GLN A 509 -21.99 28.16 -9.67
N GLY A 510 -22.03 28.97 -8.61
CA GLY A 510 -20.82 29.57 -8.04
C GLY A 510 -19.82 28.55 -7.50
N VAL A 511 -20.31 27.44 -6.93
CA VAL A 511 -19.46 26.33 -6.47
C VAL A 511 -18.79 25.64 -7.65
N LYS A 512 -19.57 25.32 -8.70
CA LYS A 512 -19.05 24.74 -9.94
C LYS A 512 -17.95 25.60 -10.55
N GLN A 513 -18.18 26.90 -10.63
CA GLN A 513 -17.21 27.87 -11.18
C GLN A 513 -15.93 27.95 -10.34
N SER A 514 -16.06 27.92 -9.01
CA SER A 514 -14.91 27.92 -8.10
C SER A 514 -14.05 26.66 -8.28
N ILE A 515 -14.69 25.48 -8.36
CA ILE A 515 -13.99 24.20 -8.56
C ILE A 515 -13.27 24.19 -9.92
N ILE A 516 -13.95 24.59 -10.99
CA ILE A 516 -13.36 24.71 -12.33
C ILE A 516 -12.15 25.65 -12.33
N THR A 517 -12.26 26.78 -11.63
CA THR A 517 -11.14 27.74 -11.49
C THR A 517 -9.94 27.08 -10.83
N SER A 518 -10.13 26.40 -9.70
CA SER A 518 -9.06 25.75 -8.95
C SER A 518 -8.39 24.62 -9.74
N PHE A 519 -9.16 23.72 -10.36
CA PHE A 519 -8.63 22.63 -11.17
C PHE A 519 -7.87 23.14 -12.39
N THR A 520 -8.43 24.12 -13.11
CA THR A 520 -7.76 24.74 -14.27
C THR A 520 -6.44 25.38 -13.86
N GLN A 521 -6.44 26.14 -12.75
CA GLN A 521 -5.25 26.83 -12.27
C GLN A 521 -4.15 25.85 -11.86
N ALA A 522 -4.48 24.79 -11.11
CA ALA A 522 -3.52 23.78 -10.71
C ALA A 522 -2.97 23.02 -11.92
N ALA A 523 -3.85 22.48 -12.78
CA ALA A 523 -3.44 21.71 -13.94
C ALA A 523 -2.59 22.54 -14.91
N PHE A 524 -2.96 23.80 -15.16
CA PHE A 524 -2.19 24.69 -16.01
C PHE A 524 -0.84 25.06 -15.41
N SER A 525 -0.78 25.35 -14.10
CA SER A 525 0.48 25.67 -13.42
C SER A 525 1.44 24.50 -13.49
N HIS A 526 0.99 23.29 -13.18
CA HIS A 526 1.83 22.09 -13.25
C HIS A 526 2.29 21.81 -14.69
N PHE A 527 1.38 21.89 -15.65
CA PHE A 527 1.71 21.69 -17.06
C PHE A 527 2.75 22.71 -17.56
N LYS A 528 2.62 23.98 -17.14
CA LYS A 528 3.55 25.06 -17.47
C LYS A 528 4.95 24.78 -16.92
N ASP A 529 5.07 24.20 -15.73
CA ASP A 529 6.37 23.82 -15.15
C ASP A 529 7.01 22.65 -15.91
N LEU A 530 6.20 21.72 -16.41
CA LEU A 530 6.65 20.54 -17.16
C LEU A 530 6.87 20.79 -18.67
N ARG A 531 6.49 21.96 -19.20
CA ARG A 531 6.43 22.24 -20.65
C ARG A 531 7.73 22.07 -21.43
N ASN A 532 8.89 22.10 -20.76
CA ASN A 532 10.19 22.05 -21.43
C ASN A 532 10.61 20.62 -21.80
N LYS A 533 10.01 19.59 -21.18
CA LYS A 533 10.26 18.18 -21.47
C LYS A 533 8.90 17.46 -21.59
N PRO A 534 8.48 17.03 -22.79
CA PRO A 534 7.31 16.20 -22.94
C PRO A 534 7.43 14.95 -22.07
N ASN A 535 6.42 14.68 -21.24
CA ASN A 535 6.37 13.51 -20.35
C ASN A 535 4.93 12.98 -20.26
N GLY A 536 4.75 11.79 -19.68
CA GLY A 536 3.43 11.14 -19.58
C GLY A 536 2.37 11.95 -18.82
N LEU A 537 2.78 12.92 -17.97
CA LEU A 537 1.85 13.77 -17.21
C LEU A 537 1.19 14.87 -18.05
N TRP A 538 1.67 15.16 -19.26
CA TRP A 538 1.02 16.13 -20.14
C TRP A 538 -0.42 15.72 -20.46
N LYS A 539 -0.65 14.44 -20.74
CA LYS A 539 -1.97 13.90 -21.07
C LYS A 539 -3.01 14.18 -19.98
N PRO A 540 -2.87 13.69 -18.74
CA PRO A 540 -3.89 13.88 -17.70
C PRO A 540 -4.14 15.36 -17.38
N LEU A 541 -3.08 16.19 -17.32
CA LEU A 541 -3.20 17.62 -17.04
C LEU A 541 -4.00 18.37 -18.12
N LEU A 542 -3.74 18.07 -19.40
CA LEU A 542 -4.43 18.71 -20.52
C LEU A 542 -5.88 18.21 -20.65
N LEU A 543 -6.16 16.95 -20.34
CA LEU A 543 -7.52 16.41 -20.31
C LEU A 543 -8.37 17.06 -19.21
N VAL A 544 -7.79 17.32 -18.02
CA VAL A 544 -8.47 18.07 -16.96
C VAL A 544 -8.88 19.47 -17.45
N ILE A 545 -7.96 20.21 -18.07
CA ILE A 545 -8.25 21.54 -18.61
C ILE A 545 -9.33 21.44 -19.71
N SER A 546 -9.30 20.38 -20.51
CA SER A 546 -10.29 20.10 -21.56
C SER A 546 -11.70 19.91 -20.99
N SER A 547 -11.87 19.08 -19.95
CA SER A 547 -13.16 18.91 -19.25
C SER A 547 -13.65 20.21 -18.63
N CYS A 548 -12.77 20.97 -17.98
CA CYS A 548 -13.11 22.30 -17.45
C CYS A 548 -13.56 23.26 -18.55
N TYR A 549 -12.87 23.28 -19.69
CA TYR A 549 -13.16 24.19 -20.81
C TYR A 549 -14.50 23.87 -21.46
N ILE A 550 -14.83 22.58 -21.67
CA ILE A 550 -16.13 22.20 -22.23
C ILE A 550 -17.28 22.69 -21.36
N LEU A 551 -17.11 22.65 -20.03
CA LEU A 551 -18.15 23.03 -19.06
C LEU A 551 -18.29 24.55 -18.89
N CYS A 552 -17.19 25.31 -18.84
CA CYS A 552 -17.19 26.77 -18.64
C CYS A 552 -16.02 27.45 -19.39
N PRO A 553 -16.11 27.62 -20.73
CA PRO A 553 -15.02 28.17 -21.54
C PRO A 553 -14.55 29.55 -21.06
N GLU A 554 -15.49 30.44 -20.69
CA GLU A 554 -15.16 31.84 -20.37
C GLU A 554 -14.32 31.95 -19.09
N ILE A 555 -14.52 31.05 -18.14
CA ILE A 555 -13.78 31.04 -16.87
C ILE A 555 -12.41 30.45 -17.09
N VAL A 556 -12.32 29.36 -17.87
CA VAL A 556 -11.04 28.75 -18.21
C VAL A 556 -10.16 29.72 -18.98
N GLU A 557 -10.68 30.41 -20.00
CA GLU A 557 -9.92 31.45 -20.71
C GLU A 557 -9.43 32.55 -19.75
N GLN A 558 -10.30 33.02 -18.84
CA GLN A 558 -9.91 34.01 -17.83
C GLN A 558 -8.79 33.53 -16.91
N VAL A 559 -8.75 32.25 -16.56
CA VAL A 559 -7.70 31.67 -15.71
C VAL A 559 -6.40 31.50 -16.48
N LEU A 560 -6.47 31.04 -17.74
CA LEU A 560 -5.29 30.84 -18.59
C LEU A 560 -4.61 32.17 -18.97
N ASP A 561 -5.38 33.25 -19.06
CA ASP A 561 -4.88 34.59 -19.45
C ASP A 561 -4.49 35.48 -18.24
N GLN A 562 -4.47 34.96 -17.01
CA GLN A 562 -4.10 35.77 -15.82
C GLN A 562 -2.62 36.17 -15.79
N ASP A 563 -1.76 35.30 -16.30
CA ASP A 563 -0.34 35.56 -16.49
C ASP A 563 -0.13 35.92 -17.97
N ASP A 564 0.58 37.01 -18.28
CA ASP A 564 0.83 37.56 -19.63
C ASP A 564 1.53 36.59 -20.64
N ASP A 565 1.52 35.28 -20.37
CA ASP A 565 2.19 34.19 -21.08
C ASP A 565 1.36 33.58 -22.23
N ASN A 566 0.23 34.18 -22.62
CA ASN A 566 -0.71 33.62 -23.63
C ASN A 566 -1.12 32.17 -23.28
N GLY A 567 -1.61 31.92 -22.06
CA GLY A 567 -1.85 30.56 -21.56
C GLY A 567 -2.77 29.71 -22.43
N PHE A 568 -3.79 30.32 -23.05
CA PHE A 568 -4.65 29.63 -24.02
C PHE A 568 -3.85 29.01 -25.16
N MET A 569 -2.86 29.74 -25.71
CA MET A 569 -2.04 29.26 -26.82
C MET A 569 -1.13 28.09 -26.39
N ILE A 570 -0.64 28.12 -25.16
CA ILE A 570 0.19 27.06 -24.58
C ILE A 570 -0.63 25.78 -24.45
N VAL A 571 -1.83 25.86 -23.87
CA VAL A 571 -2.74 24.70 -23.71
C VAL A 571 -3.17 24.15 -25.06
N ALA A 572 -3.57 25.01 -26.00
CA ALA A 572 -4.00 24.59 -27.34
C ALA A 572 -2.88 23.86 -28.10
N SER A 573 -1.64 24.36 -28.01
CA SER A 573 -0.47 23.71 -28.60
C SER A 573 -0.13 22.38 -27.92
N GLY A 574 -0.23 22.34 -26.58
CA GLY A 574 -0.01 21.13 -25.79
C GLY A 574 -1.01 20.03 -26.12
N LEU A 575 -2.31 20.36 -26.16
CA LEU A 575 -3.36 19.41 -26.50
C LEU A 575 -3.19 18.89 -27.93
N ALA A 576 -2.90 19.77 -28.89
CA ALA A 576 -2.59 19.37 -30.26
C ALA A 576 -1.42 18.36 -30.30
N HIS A 577 -0.36 18.61 -29.53
CA HIS A 577 0.78 17.70 -29.48
C HIS A 577 0.42 16.31 -28.91
N VAL A 578 -0.28 16.26 -27.77
CA VAL A 578 -0.69 15.00 -27.12
C VAL A 578 -1.71 14.22 -27.97
N SER A 579 -2.57 14.92 -28.71
CA SER A 579 -3.55 14.30 -29.62
C SER A 579 -2.94 13.84 -30.96
N SER A 580 -1.68 14.17 -31.24
CA SER A 580 -1.02 13.77 -32.49
C SER A 580 -0.53 12.32 -32.41
N LYS A 581 -0.42 11.66 -33.58
CA LYS A 581 0.17 10.30 -33.65
C LYS A 581 1.67 10.23 -33.28
N SER A 582 2.30 11.37 -33.00
CA SER A 582 3.74 11.48 -32.74
C SER A 582 4.12 11.47 -31.26
N PHE A 583 3.13 11.41 -30.36
CA PHE A 583 3.35 11.39 -28.92
C PHE A 583 3.25 9.94 -28.40
N ASP A 584 4.32 9.44 -27.80
CA ASP A 584 4.45 8.01 -27.43
C ASP A 584 3.43 7.56 -26.38
N SER A 585 3.06 8.43 -25.42
CA SER A 585 1.98 8.24 -24.44
C SER A 585 0.68 8.92 -24.90
N GLY A 586 0.33 8.70 -26.17
CA GLY A 586 -0.83 9.28 -26.83
C GLY A 586 -2.18 8.98 -26.16
N ILE A 587 -3.20 9.69 -26.60
CA ILE A 587 -4.58 9.50 -26.15
C ILE A 587 -5.10 8.15 -26.66
N SER A 588 -5.51 7.26 -25.76
CA SER A 588 -5.74 5.84 -26.06
C SER A 588 -7.17 5.38 -25.90
N SER A 589 -7.86 5.78 -24.82
CA SER A 589 -9.25 5.36 -24.56
C SER A 589 -10.25 6.15 -25.42
N VAL A 590 -11.38 5.53 -25.81
CA VAL A 590 -12.44 6.20 -26.60
C VAL A 590 -12.90 7.49 -25.93
N SER A 591 -13.09 7.46 -24.61
CA SER A 591 -13.51 8.62 -23.82
C SER A 591 -12.46 9.73 -23.82
N GLU A 592 -11.17 9.38 -23.69
CA GLU A 592 -10.10 10.38 -23.78
C GLU A 592 -10.04 11.00 -25.20
N ILE A 593 -10.12 10.19 -26.25
CA ILE A 593 -10.08 10.65 -27.66
C ILE A 593 -11.26 11.57 -27.93
N LYS A 594 -12.47 11.18 -27.50
CA LYS A 594 -13.70 11.96 -27.65
C LYS A 594 -13.59 13.31 -26.96
N LEU A 595 -13.08 13.36 -25.73
CA LEU A 595 -12.85 14.60 -25.00
C LEU A 595 -11.89 15.53 -25.75
N ALA A 596 -10.80 14.97 -26.26
CA ALA A 596 -9.80 15.74 -27.02
C ALA A 596 -10.37 16.29 -28.32
N VAL A 597 -11.13 15.49 -29.08
CA VAL A 597 -11.77 15.92 -30.34
C VAL A 597 -12.74 17.07 -30.10
N ILE A 598 -13.64 16.96 -29.11
CA ILE A 598 -14.62 18.01 -28.79
C ILE A 598 -13.88 19.29 -28.34
N THR A 599 -12.81 19.16 -27.56
CA THR A 599 -12.06 20.33 -27.08
C THR A 599 -11.29 21.02 -28.21
N LEU A 600 -10.62 20.24 -29.07
CA LEU A 600 -9.91 20.74 -30.24
C LEU A 600 -10.87 21.42 -31.23
N GLU A 601 -12.07 20.89 -31.43
CA GLU A 601 -13.13 21.52 -32.23
C GLU A 601 -13.44 22.93 -31.71
N LYS A 602 -13.69 23.08 -30.40
CA LYS A 602 -13.95 24.38 -29.78
C LYS A 602 -12.74 25.32 -29.81
N PHE A 603 -11.52 24.81 -29.65
CA PHE A 603 -10.30 25.62 -29.77
C PHE A 603 -10.13 26.17 -31.19
N VAL A 604 -10.37 25.34 -32.21
CA VAL A 604 -10.34 25.77 -33.61
C VAL A 604 -11.41 26.83 -33.86
N GLU A 605 -12.64 26.62 -33.40
CA GLU A 605 -13.71 27.62 -33.52
C GLU A 605 -13.32 28.96 -32.87
N ARG A 606 -12.78 28.90 -31.65
CA ARG A 606 -12.33 30.07 -30.88
C ARG A 606 -11.19 30.83 -31.56
N LEU A 607 -10.21 30.13 -32.11
CA LEU A 607 -9.06 30.71 -32.83
C LEU A 607 -9.47 31.33 -34.18
N VAL A 608 -10.46 30.74 -34.87
CA VAL A 608 -11.01 31.31 -36.11
C VAL A 608 -11.85 32.55 -35.82
N ALA A 609 -12.65 32.54 -34.74
CA ALA A 609 -13.49 33.66 -34.36
C ALA A 609 -12.68 34.89 -33.90
N PHE A 610 -11.55 34.67 -33.22
CA PHE A 610 -10.70 35.72 -32.69
C PHE A 610 -9.21 35.44 -32.96
N PRO A 611 -8.70 35.81 -34.15
CA PRO A 611 -7.32 35.56 -34.53
C PRO A 611 -6.33 36.36 -33.68
N LEU A 612 -5.32 35.69 -33.13
CA LEU A 612 -4.19 36.29 -32.41
C LEU A 612 -2.96 36.43 -33.34
N GLU A 613 -2.04 37.37 -33.05
CA GLU A 613 -0.91 37.69 -33.93
C GLU A 613 0.00 36.47 -34.24
N ASP A 614 0.22 35.58 -33.26
CA ASP A 614 0.96 34.30 -33.41
C ASP A 614 0.03 33.08 -33.56
N GLY A 615 -1.28 33.29 -33.68
CA GLY A 615 -2.31 32.25 -33.58
C GLY A 615 -2.43 31.32 -34.79
N ASN A 616 -1.89 31.71 -35.95
CA ASN A 616 -2.05 30.94 -37.19
C ASN A 616 -1.36 29.57 -37.15
N LYS A 617 -0.21 29.46 -36.48
CA LYS A 617 0.49 28.19 -36.34
C LYS A 617 -0.25 27.25 -35.41
N VAL A 618 -0.69 27.74 -34.25
CA VAL A 618 -1.44 26.92 -33.29
C VAL A 618 -2.79 26.52 -33.85
N LEU A 619 -3.48 27.39 -34.60
CA LEU A 619 -4.68 27.03 -35.36
C LEU A 619 -4.41 25.88 -36.34
N GLN A 620 -3.26 25.90 -37.02
CA GLN A 620 -2.83 24.81 -37.90
C GLN A 620 -2.65 23.50 -37.12
N ASP A 621 -1.86 23.56 -36.05
CA ASP A 621 -1.50 22.39 -35.26
C ASP A 621 -2.76 21.78 -34.61
N CYS A 622 -3.65 22.59 -34.06
CA CYS A 622 -4.95 22.15 -33.52
C CYS A 622 -5.85 21.55 -34.60
N PHE A 623 -5.93 22.15 -35.81
CA PHE A 623 -6.78 21.61 -36.87
C PHE A 623 -6.25 20.29 -37.45
N VAL A 624 -4.93 20.15 -37.60
CA VAL A 624 -4.30 18.88 -38.00
C VAL A 624 -4.57 17.81 -36.96
N SER A 625 -4.31 18.11 -35.68
CA SER A 625 -4.49 17.17 -34.58
C SER A 625 -5.96 16.79 -34.38
N LEU A 626 -6.90 17.72 -34.62
CA LEU A 626 -8.33 17.43 -34.64
C LEU A 626 -8.67 16.37 -35.69
N MET A 627 -8.13 16.49 -36.91
CA MET A 627 -8.37 15.50 -37.96
C MET A 627 -7.71 14.15 -37.65
N GLU A 628 -6.50 14.15 -37.08
CA GLU A 628 -5.82 12.92 -36.65
C GLU A 628 -6.58 12.20 -35.52
N ALA A 629 -7.00 12.93 -34.49
CA ALA A 629 -7.76 12.38 -33.37
C ALA A 629 -9.16 11.90 -33.80
N PHE A 630 -9.81 12.61 -34.73
CA PHE A 630 -11.12 12.20 -35.26
C PHE A 630 -11.03 10.93 -36.13
N LEU A 631 -9.94 10.76 -36.89
CA LEU A 631 -9.64 9.51 -37.56
C LEU A 631 -9.37 8.39 -36.54
N HIS A 632 -8.58 8.67 -35.51
CA HIS A 632 -8.25 7.70 -34.47
C HIS A 632 -9.50 7.22 -33.73
N LEU A 633 -10.42 8.13 -33.38
CA LEU A 633 -11.71 7.78 -32.76
C LEU A 633 -12.46 6.75 -33.59
N LYS A 634 -12.56 6.98 -34.90
CA LYS A 634 -13.22 6.04 -35.81
C LYS A 634 -12.49 4.70 -35.90
N GLU A 635 -11.15 4.71 -35.90
CA GLU A 635 -10.35 3.48 -35.92
C GLU A 635 -10.58 2.64 -34.65
N VAL A 636 -10.68 3.27 -33.47
CA VAL A 636 -10.93 2.59 -32.19
C VAL A 636 -12.37 2.10 -32.07
N GLU A 637 -13.36 2.93 -32.42
CA GLU A 637 -14.79 2.54 -32.42
C GLU A 637 -15.07 1.33 -33.33
N VAL A 638 -14.36 1.21 -34.46
CA VAL A 638 -14.49 0.05 -35.36
C VAL A 638 -13.87 -1.20 -34.74
N LYS A 639 -12.71 -1.08 -34.07
CA LYS A 639 -12.06 -2.22 -33.40
C LYS A 639 -12.93 -2.76 -32.26
N GLU A 640 -13.47 -1.89 -31.41
CA GLU A 640 -14.35 -2.30 -30.32
C GLU A 640 -15.63 -2.99 -30.83
N ALA A 641 -16.18 -2.52 -31.96
CA ALA A 641 -17.33 -3.15 -32.60
C ALA A 641 -16.99 -4.53 -33.21
N GLU A 642 -15.79 -4.69 -33.77
CA GLU A 642 -15.33 -5.97 -34.33
C GLU A 642 -15.00 -7.01 -33.24
N GLU A 643 -14.45 -6.58 -32.10
CA GLU A 643 -14.18 -7.43 -30.93
C GLU A 643 -15.48 -7.85 -30.22
N SER A 644 -16.47 -6.95 -30.12
CA SER A 644 -17.81 -7.23 -29.58
C SER A 644 -18.60 -8.28 -30.38
N ASP A 645 -18.36 -8.41 -31.68
CA ASP A 645 -19.04 -9.37 -32.56
C ASP A 645 -18.29 -10.70 -32.68
N SER A 646 -17.09 -10.81 -32.09
CA SER A 646 -16.30 -12.04 -32.04
C SER A 646 -16.59 -12.86 -30.78
N GLU A 647 -17.74 -13.55 -30.76
CA GLU A 647 -17.92 -14.69 -29.83
C GLU A 647 -16.85 -15.76 -30.14
N ASP A 648 -15.97 -15.99 -29.16
CA ASP A 648 -15.14 -17.19 -28.94
C ASP A 648 -14.57 -17.89 -30.18
N ILE A 649 -13.35 -17.53 -30.56
CA ILE A 649 -12.43 -18.49 -31.18
C ILE A 649 -11.18 -18.59 -30.31
N ASP A 650 -11.21 -19.59 -29.43
CA ASP A 650 -10.06 -20.18 -28.74
C ASP A 650 -9.08 -20.75 -29.78
N ASP A 651 -8.18 -19.90 -30.27
CA ASP A 651 -7.06 -20.31 -31.12
C ASP A 651 -5.80 -20.40 -30.26
N GLY A 652 -5.57 -21.62 -29.79
CA GLY A 652 -4.51 -21.97 -28.87
C GLY A 652 -3.09 -21.62 -29.30
N TYR A 653 -2.31 -21.26 -28.27
CA TYR A 653 -0.86 -21.44 -28.11
C TYR A 653 -0.02 -21.41 -29.40
N SER A 654 0.40 -20.22 -29.78
CA SER A 654 1.59 -20.00 -30.59
C SER A 654 2.79 -19.85 -29.66
N ASP A 655 3.54 -20.94 -29.45
CA ASP A 655 4.89 -20.95 -28.87
C ASP A 655 5.82 -20.14 -29.79
N GLU A 656 6.10 -18.88 -29.45
CA GLU A 656 7.23 -18.15 -30.03
C GLU A 656 8.47 -18.37 -29.16
N GLU A 657 9.40 -19.17 -29.69
CA GLU A 657 10.74 -19.36 -29.13
C GLU A 657 11.46 -18.01 -29.03
N ILE A 658 11.65 -17.51 -27.81
CA ILE A 658 12.54 -16.38 -27.51
C ILE A 658 13.97 -16.85 -27.79
N SER A 659 14.59 -16.27 -28.82
CA SER A 659 15.99 -16.50 -29.14
C SER A 659 16.89 -15.70 -28.19
N ASP A 660 17.43 -16.37 -27.18
CA ASP A 660 18.50 -15.83 -26.32
C ASP A 660 19.82 -15.73 -27.10
N THR A 661 20.09 -14.52 -27.60
CA THR A 661 21.40 -14.02 -28.03
C THR A 661 21.43 -12.57 -27.54
N GLU A 662 22.29 -12.12 -26.63
CA GLU A 662 23.74 -12.12 -26.75
C GLU A 662 24.42 -12.04 -25.35
N ASP A 663 25.17 -13.06 -24.97
CA ASP A 663 26.27 -12.91 -23.99
C ASP A 663 27.42 -12.19 -24.71
N SER A 664 27.55 -10.89 -24.50
CA SER A 664 28.81 -10.18 -24.73
C SER A 664 29.43 -9.87 -23.36
N GLU A 665 30.54 -10.55 -23.08
CA GLU A 665 31.43 -10.26 -21.94
C GLU A 665 32.04 -8.87 -22.17
N ASP A 666 31.37 -7.82 -21.69
CA ASP A 666 31.97 -6.49 -21.65
C ASP A 666 32.94 -6.42 -20.46
N ASP A 667 34.19 -6.06 -20.75
CA ASP A 667 35.27 -5.95 -19.78
C ASP A 667 34.87 -4.93 -18.69
N ASP A 668 34.63 -5.41 -17.47
CA ASP A 668 34.41 -4.62 -16.25
C ASP A 668 35.58 -3.66 -16.01
N LEU A 669 35.51 -2.45 -16.58
CA LEU A 669 36.24 -1.30 -16.08
C LEU A 669 35.55 -0.86 -14.79
N GLU A 670 36.32 -0.73 -13.70
CA GLU A 670 35.83 -0.20 -12.43
C GLU A 670 35.20 1.18 -12.66
N GLU A 671 33.87 1.20 -12.78
CA GLU A 671 33.04 2.40 -12.90
C GLU A 671 33.38 3.35 -11.75
N THR A 672 33.66 4.60 -12.08
CA THR A 672 33.94 5.60 -11.04
C THR A 672 32.64 5.94 -10.30
N GLN A 673 32.76 6.38 -9.04
CA GLN A 673 31.59 6.76 -8.23
C GLN A 673 30.68 7.79 -8.94
N GLU A 674 31.25 8.68 -9.75
CA GLU A 674 30.49 9.69 -10.50
C GLU A 674 29.70 9.07 -11.66
N GLU A 675 30.29 8.11 -12.38
CA GLU A 675 29.60 7.36 -13.45
C GLU A 675 28.49 6.46 -12.89
N PHE A 676 28.73 5.81 -11.75
CA PHE A 676 27.72 5.05 -11.03
C PHE A 676 26.54 5.93 -10.59
N LEU A 677 26.82 7.12 -10.05
CA LEU A 677 25.78 8.07 -9.65
C LEU A 677 25.02 8.65 -10.84
N ASP A 678 25.68 8.95 -11.96
CA ASP A 678 25.03 9.44 -13.18
C ASP A 678 24.15 8.35 -13.82
N ARG A 679 24.59 7.10 -13.82
CA ARG A 679 23.81 5.96 -14.30
C ARG A 679 22.62 5.67 -13.39
N TYR A 680 22.78 5.74 -12.07
CA TYR A 680 21.66 5.61 -11.14
C TYR A 680 20.69 6.78 -11.24
N ALA A 681 21.17 8.01 -11.46
CA ALA A 681 20.30 9.16 -11.69
C ALA A 681 19.50 9.01 -12.99
N LYS A 682 20.13 8.55 -14.08
CA LYS A 682 19.44 8.23 -15.33
C LYS A 682 18.46 7.07 -15.19
N ALA A 683 18.86 6.00 -14.52
CA ALA A 683 17.98 4.86 -14.26
C ALA A 683 16.82 5.24 -13.34
N ALA A 684 17.01 6.17 -12.41
CA ALA A 684 15.94 6.72 -11.57
C ALA A 684 15.00 7.64 -12.35
N ASP A 685 15.53 8.47 -13.26
CA ASP A 685 14.72 9.28 -14.19
C ASP A 685 13.91 8.37 -15.13
N GLU A 686 14.51 7.30 -15.66
CA GLU A 686 13.84 6.28 -16.47
C GLU A 686 12.80 5.49 -15.64
N LEU A 687 13.12 5.11 -14.39
CA LEU A 687 12.15 4.49 -13.49
C LEU A 687 11.00 5.43 -13.14
N SER A 688 11.22 6.74 -13.02
CA SER A 688 10.14 7.71 -12.78
C SER A 688 9.17 7.81 -13.95
N GLU A 689 9.65 7.58 -15.18
CA GLU A 689 8.82 7.46 -16.38
C GLU A 689 8.12 6.09 -16.45
N ILE A 690 8.75 5.01 -15.97
CA ILE A 690 8.17 3.65 -15.91
C ILE A 690 7.14 3.48 -14.79
N VAL A 691 7.33 4.09 -13.61
CA VAL A 691 6.33 4.07 -12.51
C VAL A 691 5.09 4.87 -12.89
N ALA A 692 5.21 5.88 -13.76
CA ALA A 692 4.05 6.51 -14.40
C ALA A 692 3.38 5.61 -15.45
N GLY A 693 4.10 4.62 -16.01
CA GLY A 693 3.62 3.64 -16.98
C GLY A 693 2.99 2.38 -16.35
N ASP A 694 3.45 1.91 -15.19
CA ASP A 694 2.85 0.78 -14.45
C ASP A 694 1.46 1.09 -13.86
N ILE A 695 0.99 2.35 -13.96
CA ILE A 695 -0.38 2.76 -13.61
C ILE A 695 -1.36 2.44 -14.76
N GLU A 696 -0.87 2.02 -15.94
CA GLU A 696 -1.73 1.58 -17.05
C GLU A 696 -2.56 0.33 -16.72
N ASP A 697 -2.24 -0.45 -15.67
CA ASP A 697 -3.05 -1.60 -15.26
C ASP A 697 -4.38 -1.23 -14.56
N ALA A 698 -4.64 0.06 -14.33
CA ALA A 698 -5.90 0.58 -13.81
C ALA A 698 -6.52 1.64 -14.75
N VAL A 699 -6.62 1.36 -16.06
CA VAL A 699 -7.39 2.22 -16.99
C VAL A 699 -8.88 2.20 -16.61
N GLN A 700 -9.25 3.04 -15.65
CA GLN A 700 -10.63 3.40 -15.39
C GLN A 700 -11.04 4.39 -16.48
N ASP A 701 -12.02 4.01 -17.30
CA ASP A 701 -12.44 4.80 -18.44
C ASP A 701 -12.93 6.19 -18.01
N LEU A 702 -12.53 7.22 -18.76
CA LEU A 702 -12.77 8.62 -18.38
C LEU A 702 -14.28 8.95 -18.33
N GLU A 703 -14.79 9.41 -17.19
CA GLU A 703 -16.19 9.82 -17.06
C GLU A 703 -16.45 11.17 -17.77
N LEU A 704 -17.20 11.11 -18.88
CA LEU A 704 -17.56 12.29 -19.68
C LEU A 704 -18.96 12.86 -19.32
N GLY A 705 -19.78 12.13 -18.57
CA GLY A 705 -21.16 12.52 -18.26
C GLY A 705 -21.95 12.97 -19.51
N PRO A 706 -22.60 14.15 -19.50
CA PRO A 706 -23.35 14.65 -20.66
C PRO A 706 -22.52 14.87 -21.92
N VAL A 707 -21.19 14.96 -21.81
CA VAL A 707 -20.29 15.11 -22.97
C VAL A 707 -20.27 13.81 -23.78
N ASP A 708 -20.58 12.67 -23.16
CA ASP A 708 -20.68 11.40 -23.86
C ASP A 708 -21.89 11.34 -24.81
N GLU A 709 -22.96 12.10 -24.53
CA GLU A 709 -24.13 12.15 -25.41
C GLU A 709 -23.92 13.03 -26.66
N ILE A 710 -22.78 13.75 -26.75
CA ILE A 710 -22.49 14.64 -27.87
C ILE A 710 -22.16 13.83 -29.13
N ASP A 711 -22.86 14.12 -30.22
CA ASP A 711 -22.53 13.61 -31.55
C ASP A 711 -21.29 14.32 -32.10
N VAL A 712 -20.12 13.76 -31.75
CA VAL A 712 -18.80 14.25 -32.16
C VAL A 712 -18.71 14.41 -33.67
N ARG A 713 -19.32 13.49 -34.43
CA ARG A 713 -19.27 13.49 -35.89
C ARG A 713 -19.98 14.70 -36.45
N GLU A 714 -21.19 15.01 -35.98
CA GLU A 714 -21.91 16.20 -36.47
C GLU A 714 -21.23 17.52 -36.06
N GLU A 715 -20.66 17.60 -34.86
CA GLU A 715 -19.93 18.81 -34.42
C GLU A 715 -18.71 19.10 -35.30
N VAL A 716 -17.84 18.12 -35.52
CA VAL A 716 -16.64 18.28 -36.36
C VAL A 716 -17.02 18.60 -37.82
N LEU A 717 -18.03 17.91 -38.38
CA LEU A 717 -18.50 18.20 -39.74
C LEU A 717 -19.13 19.60 -39.85
N SER A 718 -19.85 20.05 -38.83
CA SER A 718 -20.42 21.40 -38.74
C SER A 718 -19.32 22.47 -38.72
N LEU A 719 -18.26 22.27 -37.94
CA LEU A 719 -17.10 23.17 -37.89
C LEU A 719 -16.46 23.31 -39.28
N ILE A 720 -16.16 22.20 -39.95
CA ILE A 720 -15.56 22.20 -41.29
C ILE A 720 -16.48 22.91 -42.28
N ARG A 721 -17.79 22.61 -42.29
CA ARG A 721 -18.77 23.29 -43.16
C ARG A 721 -18.74 24.81 -42.95
N ARG A 722 -18.73 25.27 -41.70
CA ARG A 722 -18.74 26.70 -41.34
C ARG A 722 -17.44 27.43 -41.70
N HIS A 723 -16.29 26.79 -41.49
CA HIS A 723 -14.98 27.48 -41.48
C HIS A 723 -13.97 26.99 -42.53
N HIS A 724 -14.30 26.02 -43.41
CA HIS A 724 -13.39 25.48 -44.42
C HIS A 724 -12.67 26.54 -45.25
N GLN A 725 -13.31 27.67 -45.59
CA GLN A 725 -12.65 28.72 -46.38
C GLN A 725 -11.48 29.39 -45.69
N VAL A 726 -11.48 29.43 -44.35
CA VAL A 726 -10.40 29.98 -43.52
C VAL A 726 -9.40 28.87 -43.20
N LEU A 727 -9.91 27.68 -42.83
CA LEU A 727 -9.12 26.49 -42.48
C LEU A 727 -8.34 25.88 -43.66
N LEU A 728 -8.70 26.21 -44.90
CA LEU A 728 -7.99 25.74 -46.10
C LEU A 728 -7.18 26.84 -46.80
N LYS A 729 -7.38 28.12 -46.43
CA LYS A 729 -6.61 29.23 -46.97
C LYS A 729 -5.32 29.43 -46.17
N GLY A 730 -4.21 28.95 -46.73
CA GLY A 730 -2.86 29.20 -46.20
C GLY A 730 -2.31 28.11 -45.29
N LEU A 731 -3.03 27.00 -45.14
CA LEU A 731 -2.63 25.87 -44.30
C LEU A 731 -2.05 24.74 -45.18
N ALA A 732 -0.81 24.33 -44.89
CA ALA A 732 -0.14 23.24 -45.59
C ALA A 732 -0.54 21.90 -44.96
N LEU A 733 -1.75 21.43 -45.26
CA LEU A 733 -2.22 20.11 -44.85
C LEU A 733 -1.52 19.02 -45.67
N SER A 734 -1.16 17.91 -45.03
CA SER A 734 -0.54 16.78 -45.74
C SER A 734 -1.59 16.13 -46.66
N SER A 735 -1.21 15.84 -47.91
CA SER A 735 -2.10 15.17 -48.86
C SER A 735 -2.54 13.78 -48.39
N GLY A 736 -1.72 13.13 -47.55
CA GLY A 736 -2.04 11.85 -46.93
C GLY A 736 -3.18 11.94 -45.92
N LEU A 737 -3.15 12.94 -45.03
CA LEU A 737 -4.21 13.14 -44.03
C LEU A 737 -5.55 13.53 -44.68
N ILE A 738 -5.52 14.37 -45.72
CA ILE A 738 -6.72 14.70 -46.50
C ILE A 738 -7.32 13.45 -47.13
N GLN A 739 -6.50 12.59 -47.73
CA GLN A 739 -6.99 11.37 -48.37
C GLN A 739 -7.62 10.42 -47.33
N GLN A 740 -6.96 10.21 -46.18
CA GLN A 740 -7.50 9.39 -45.09
C GLN A 740 -8.84 9.93 -44.56
N MET A 741 -8.95 11.25 -44.39
CA MET A 741 -10.21 11.90 -44.00
C MET A 741 -11.32 11.72 -45.03
N LEU A 742 -11.02 11.77 -46.33
CA LEU A 742 -12.01 11.54 -47.38
C LEU A 742 -12.46 10.08 -47.45
N ASP A 743 -11.53 9.15 -47.23
CA ASP A 743 -11.81 7.71 -47.22
C ASP A 743 -12.66 7.34 -45.99
N ALA A 744 -12.34 7.91 -44.82
CA ALA A 744 -13.09 7.69 -43.60
C ALA A 744 -14.44 8.43 -43.57
N PHE A 745 -14.50 9.66 -44.09
CA PHE A 745 -15.69 10.52 -44.03
C PHE A 745 -16.02 11.12 -45.41
N PRO A 746 -16.71 10.38 -46.28
CA PRO A 746 -17.01 10.83 -47.65
C PRO A 746 -17.84 12.13 -47.71
N GLU A 747 -18.56 12.49 -46.65
CA GLU A 747 -19.31 13.75 -46.57
C GLU A 747 -18.41 15.00 -46.62
N CYS A 748 -17.12 14.87 -46.32
CA CYS A 748 -16.14 15.95 -46.38
C CYS A 748 -15.66 16.26 -47.81
N THR A 749 -15.95 15.38 -48.78
CA THR A 749 -15.52 15.50 -50.19
C THR A 749 -15.76 16.88 -50.82
N PRO A 750 -16.98 17.47 -50.80
CA PRO A 750 -17.22 18.77 -51.41
C PRO A 750 -16.51 19.94 -50.69
N LEU A 751 -16.03 19.72 -49.46
CA LEU A 751 -15.44 20.75 -48.61
C LEU A 751 -13.90 20.74 -48.68
N LEU A 752 -13.29 19.56 -48.82
CA LEU A 752 -11.84 19.37 -48.81
C LEU A 752 -11.21 19.22 -50.22
N GLN A 753 -11.97 18.87 -51.26
CA GLN A 753 -11.44 18.66 -52.63
C GLN A 753 -11.12 19.94 -53.42
N VAL A 754 -11.34 21.14 -52.87
CA VAL A 754 -11.19 22.40 -53.64
C VAL A 754 -9.73 22.85 -53.79
N HIS A 755 -8.74 22.18 -53.16
CA HIS A 755 -7.30 22.47 -53.34
C HIS A 755 -6.46 21.24 -53.67
#